data_AF-A0A8D3AEG7-F1
#
_entry.id   AF-A0A8D3AEG7-F1
#
_cell.length_a   1.000
_cell.length_b   1.000
_cell.length_c   1.000
_cell.angle_alpha   90.00
_cell.angle_beta   90.00
_cell.angle_gamma   90.00
#
_symmetry.space_group_name_H-M   'P 1'
#
loop_
_entity.id
_entity.type
_entity.pdbx_description
1 polymer ?
#
loop_
_entity_poly.entity_id
_entity_poly.type
_entity_poly.pdbx_seq_one_letter_code
_entity_poly.pdbx_strand_id
1 'polypeptide(L)'
;MADVGEVLMSVLSTIRVPKPGDRVHKDECALSFSSPVRGLYVCMNSFLGFGSQYVDRHHARTGQRAYLHITRTRKTKEEDINTGSGHPPKKKPTRLAIGIEGGFDVEQEQYEEDIKVVILPDRQEVTSEDLTTMPDVVKERVSLSMAGIMAADSVSHTLQVQQWDGEVRQESRHAADLKQLDNGVKIPPSGWRCDVCDLQENIWMNLTDGKVLCGRRYFDGTGGNNHALLHFQQTGYPLAVKLGTITPGGADVYSYDEDDMVLDSKLPEHLAHFGINMMTMEKTERTMTELEIAVNQRVGEWEVIQESGTTLRPLFGPGLTGMKNLGNSCYLNSVMQVLFTVPDFQSKCVVMSALFVYHRAKLGYGLLSGEYCKPAPDPGDENDASEPRGDQIGIAPQMFKALVGRGHPEFSTNRQQDAQEFLLHFINMVERNCRSGANPSEAFRFLVEERIVCQESQKAKYTQRVDYMVQLPVPMDQATNTDQLCYLQEAERRREEGDSAAPTVRAQIPFTACMAALSEPEILTDFWSSAVQAKTTATKTTRFASFPDHLVIQIKKFTFGLDWVPKKLDVSIDVPDTLDLSGLRATGQQPGEELLPEVAPPSLVTPDVEVKAPVLDDSTVSQLCEMGFPLEACKKAVYYTGNTGIDAAMNWIMGHMDDPDFSAPLVLPGCSSGPGTTPTESVSEEHLATIVSMGFSRDQATKALRATSNVLDRAVDWIFSHLDDLESMDVSEGGRSAAESEGRDPPPGPRVRDGPGKYELFAFVSHMGTSTMCGHYVCHIKKDQQWVIFNDQKVCASEKPPKDLGYLYFYRRVAE
;
A
#
# COMPACT_ATOMS: atom_id res chain seq x y z
N MET A 1 -49.28 -9.03 -23.05
CA MET A 1 -48.38 -8.22 -22.21
C MET A 1 -49.13 -7.98 -20.92
N ALA A 2 -48.55 -8.32 -19.77
CA ALA A 2 -49.16 -7.95 -18.49
C ALA A 2 -49.19 -6.42 -18.39
N ASP A 3 -50.23 -5.87 -17.77
CA ASP A 3 -50.32 -4.44 -17.52
C ASP A 3 -49.15 -3.99 -16.65
N VAL A 4 -48.47 -2.89 -17.01
CA VAL A 4 -47.30 -2.35 -16.31
C VAL A 4 -47.65 -2.09 -14.85
N GLY A 5 -48.89 -1.70 -14.57
CA GLY A 5 -49.42 -1.52 -13.21
C GLY A 5 -49.44 -2.78 -12.37
N GLU A 6 -49.96 -3.89 -12.90
CA GLU A 6 -50.02 -5.17 -12.20
C GLU A 6 -48.61 -5.70 -11.89
N VAL A 7 -47.69 -5.52 -12.86
CA VAL A 7 -46.30 -5.95 -12.71
C VAL A 7 -45.59 -5.11 -11.66
N LEU A 8 -45.75 -3.78 -11.68
CA LEU A 8 -45.15 -2.88 -10.69
C LEU A 8 -45.67 -3.16 -9.27
N MET A 9 -46.97 -3.43 -9.13
CA MET A 9 -47.59 -3.84 -7.86
C MET A 9 -46.98 -5.13 -7.31
N SER A 10 -46.69 -6.11 -8.18
CA SER A 10 -46.08 -7.38 -7.76
C SER A 10 -44.67 -7.24 -7.20
N VAL A 11 -43.94 -6.17 -7.58
CA VAL A 11 -42.53 -5.95 -7.19
C VAL A 11 -42.36 -4.84 -6.14
N LEU A 12 -43.45 -4.18 -5.74
CA LEU A 12 -43.42 -3.03 -4.82
C LEU A 12 -42.77 -3.36 -3.46
N SER A 13 -42.94 -4.59 -2.97
CA SER A 13 -42.32 -5.06 -1.73
C SER A 13 -40.79 -5.06 -1.79
N THR A 14 -40.21 -5.18 -2.98
CA THR A 14 -38.76 -5.17 -3.23
C THR A 14 -38.18 -3.77 -3.42
N ILE A 15 -39.02 -2.73 -3.56
CA ILE A 15 -38.58 -1.35 -3.73
C ILE A 15 -38.32 -0.74 -2.36
N ARG A 16 -37.05 -0.45 -2.07
CA ARG A 16 -36.59 0.22 -0.85
C ARG A 16 -36.29 1.69 -1.15
N VAL A 17 -36.49 2.53 -0.14
CA VAL A 17 -36.06 3.93 -0.16
C VAL A 17 -34.71 4.02 0.57
N PRO A 18 -33.66 4.59 -0.05
CA PRO A 18 -32.37 4.77 0.62
C PRO A 18 -32.50 5.56 1.92
N LYS A 19 -31.79 5.12 2.96
CA LYS A 19 -31.70 5.82 4.26
C LYS A 19 -30.31 6.42 4.45
N PRO A 20 -30.14 7.40 5.37
CA PRO A 20 -28.81 7.86 5.77
C PRO A 20 -27.94 6.69 6.23
N GLY A 21 -26.81 6.47 5.55
CA GLY A 21 -25.89 5.34 5.78
C GLY A 21 -25.97 4.20 4.76
N ASP A 22 -27.01 4.16 3.92
CA ASP A 22 -27.06 3.23 2.78
C ASP A 22 -26.10 3.67 1.67
N ARG A 23 -25.34 2.71 1.11
CA ARG A 23 -24.39 2.98 0.02
C ARG A 23 -25.07 2.78 -1.34
N VAL A 24 -25.19 3.87 -2.10
CA VAL A 24 -25.84 3.88 -3.42
C VAL A 24 -24.78 3.93 -4.53
N HIS A 25 -24.67 2.83 -5.29
CA HIS A 25 -23.71 2.69 -6.38
C HIS A 25 -24.32 3.10 -7.72
N LYS A 26 -24.39 4.41 -7.98
CA LYS A 26 -25.01 4.99 -9.20
C LYS A 26 -24.03 5.50 -10.27
N ASP A 27 -22.72 5.44 -10.02
CA ASP A 27 -21.70 5.96 -10.95
C ASP A 27 -20.99 4.88 -11.75
N GLU A 28 -20.96 3.65 -11.23
CA GLU A 28 -20.21 2.54 -11.82
C GLU A 28 -20.92 1.21 -11.58
N CYS A 29 -20.88 0.35 -12.59
CA CYS A 29 -21.34 -1.02 -12.50
C CYS A 29 -20.52 -1.83 -11.47
N ALA A 30 -21.17 -2.67 -10.65
CA ALA A 30 -20.48 -3.52 -9.69
C ALA A 30 -19.54 -4.55 -10.37
N LEU A 31 -19.84 -4.96 -11.61
CA LEU A 31 -19.16 -6.06 -12.32
C LEU A 31 -18.30 -5.60 -13.51
N SER A 32 -18.42 -4.35 -13.95
CA SER A 32 -17.65 -3.76 -15.07
C SER A 32 -17.34 -2.29 -14.79
N PHE A 33 -16.58 -1.62 -15.64
CA PHE A 33 -16.37 -0.16 -15.56
C PHE A 33 -17.40 0.62 -16.41
N SER A 34 -18.60 0.05 -16.60
CA SER A 34 -19.70 0.76 -17.27
C SER A 34 -20.23 1.86 -16.35
N SER A 35 -20.35 3.07 -16.89
CA SER A 35 -20.90 4.25 -16.21
C SER A 35 -22.28 4.63 -16.80
N PRO A 36 -23.02 5.56 -16.17
CA PRO A 36 -24.29 6.07 -16.71
C PRO A 36 -24.20 6.62 -18.14
N VAL A 37 -23.02 6.99 -18.64
CA VAL A 37 -22.84 7.42 -20.04
C VAL A 37 -23.21 6.31 -21.04
N ARG A 38 -23.07 5.03 -20.63
CA ARG A 38 -23.48 3.85 -21.43
C ARG A 38 -24.76 3.20 -20.92
N GLY A 39 -25.48 3.87 -20.01
CA GLY A 39 -26.66 3.35 -19.31
C GLY A 39 -26.30 2.45 -18.12
N LEU A 40 -26.86 2.76 -16.96
CA LEU A 40 -26.65 2.01 -15.71
C LEU A 40 -27.98 1.67 -15.03
N TYR A 41 -28.15 0.42 -14.62
CA TYR A 41 -29.33 -0.10 -13.93
C TYR A 41 -29.04 -0.23 -12.43
N VAL A 42 -29.59 0.67 -11.62
CA VAL A 42 -29.47 0.65 -10.16
C VAL A 42 -30.59 -0.18 -9.56
N CYS A 43 -30.24 -1.24 -8.84
CA CYS A 43 -31.19 -2.09 -8.14
C CYS A 43 -31.95 -1.28 -7.08
N MET A 44 -33.28 -1.21 -7.15
CA MET A 44 -34.10 -0.45 -6.19
C MET A 44 -34.23 -1.13 -4.81
N ASN A 45 -33.61 -2.29 -4.61
CA ASN A 45 -33.59 -3.00 -3.33
C ASN A 45 -32.21 -2.91 -2.63
N SER A 46 -31.14 -3.24 -3.35
CA SER A 46 -29.77 -3.29 -2.82
C SER A 46 -28.92 -2.06 -3.16
N PHE A 47 -29.43 -1.17 -4.01
CA PHE A 47 -28.75 0.04 -4.49
C PHE A 47 -27.43 -0.19 -5.22
N LEU A 48 -27.22 -1.42 -5.71
CA LEU A 48 -26.10 -1.79 -6.58
C LEU A 48 -26.38 -1.41 -8.04
N GLY A 49 -25.43 -0.78 -8.72
CA GLY A 49 -25.47 -0.46 -10.14
C GLY A 49 -24.98 -1.62 -11.02
N PHE A 50 -25.65 -1.88 -12.13
CA PHE A 50 -25.29 -2.90 -13.11
C PHE A 50 -25.37 -2.34 -14.54
N GLY A 51 -24.38 -2.64 -15.38
CA GLY A 51 -24.46 -2.35 -16.81
C GLY A 51 -25.51 -3.22 -17.51
N SER A 52 -25.93 -2.81 -18.70
CA SER A 52 -26.95 -3.50 -19.51
C SER A 52 -26.69 -4.99 -19.74
N GLN A 53 -25.42 -5.39 -19.84
CA GLN A 53 -24.98 -6.78 -20.04
C GLN A 53 -25.06 -7.65 -18.77
N TYR A 54 -25.08 -7.03 -17.58
CA TYR A 54 -24.98 -7.73 -16.30
C TYR A 54 -26.27 -7.73 -15.48
N VAL A 55 -27.22 -6.85 -15.80
CA VAL A 55 -28.50 -6.74 -15.09
C VAL A 55 -29.32 -8.03 -15.18
N ASP A 56 -29.33 -8.71 -16.33
CA ASP A 56 -30.04 -9.98 -16.51
C ASP A 56 -29.47 -11.09 -15.60
N ARG A 57 -28.14 -11.09 -15.42
CA ARG A 57 -27.45 -12.03 -14.52
C ARG A 57 -27.78 -11.75 -13.05
N HIS A 58 -27.90 -10.49 -12.66
CA HIS A 58 -28.32 -10.13 -11.31
C HIS A 58 -29.78 -10.54 -11.07
N HIS A 59 -30.67 -10.27 -12.03
CA HIS A 59 -32.07 -10.70 -11.98
C HIS A 59 -32.19 -12.23 -11.84
N ALA A 60 -31.49 -12.99 -12.67
CA ALA A 60 -31.51 -14.46 -12.62
C ALA A 60 -31.02 -15.04 -11.28
N ARG A 61 -30.06 -14.38 -10.61
CA ARG A 61 -29.50 -14.84 -9.33
C ARG A 61 -30.31 -14.45 -8.10
N THR A 62 -30.87 -13.24 -8.11
CA THR A 62 -31.50 -12.63 -6.91
C THR A 62 -33.02 -12.62 -6.99
N GLY A 63 -33.59 -12.84 -8.17
CA GLY A 63 -35.01 -12.65 -8.46
C GLY A 63 -35.45 -11.18 -8.52
N GLN A 64 -34.54 -10.21 -8.34
CA GLN A 64 -34.88 -8.79 -8.35
C GLN A 64 -35.32 -8.32 -9.74
N ARG A 65 -36.46 -7.62 -9.81
CA ARG A 65 -37.08 -7.19 -11.06
C ARG A 65 -37.08 -5.68 -11.30
N ALA A 66 -37.18 -4.86 -10.25
CA ALA A 66 -37.26 -3.40 -10.37
C ALA A 66 -35.87 -2.73 -10.30
N TYR A 67 -35.54 -1.91 -11.30
CA TYR A 67 -34.29 -1.17 -11.42
C TYR A 67 -34.55 0.27 -11.88
N LEU A 68 -33.71 1.19 -11.42
CA LEU A 68 -33.64 2.57 -11.92
C LEU A 68 -32.57 2.65 -13.01
N HIS A 69 -32.96 2.88 -14.25
CA HIS A 69 -32.07 3.07 -15.38
C HIS A 69 -31.68 4.55 -15.49
N ILE A 70 -30.38 4.83 -15.39
CA ILE A 70 -29.79 6.18 -15.46
C ILE A 70 -28.92 6.25 -16.71
N THR A 71 -29.21 7.21 -17.59
CA THR A 71 -28.41 7.51 -18.79
C THR A 71 -27.93 8.95 -18.73
N ARG A 72 -26.62 9.18 -18.94
CA ARG A 72 -26.02 10.52 -18.98
C ARG A 72 -25.59 10.87 -20.40
N THR A 73 -26.11 11.95 -20.95
CA THR A 73 -25.65 12.51 -22.24
C THR A 73 -24.95 13.84 -21.99
N ARG A 74 -23.79 14.05 -22.62
CA ARG A 74 -23.05 15.32 -22.51
C ARG A 74 -23.78 16.38 -23.33
N LYS A 75 -24.12 17.53 -22.75
CA LYS A 75 -24.61 18.69 -23.51
C LYS A 75 -23.46 19.28 -24.31
N THR A 76 -23.64 19.40 -25.62
CA THR A 76 -22.85 20.29 -26.46
C THR A 76 -23.15 21.73 -26.05
N LYS A 77 -22.11 22.53 -25.76
CA LYS A 77 -22.30 23.98 -25.65
C LYS A 77 -22.72 24.48 -27.03
N GLU A 78 -23.94 24.97 -27.17
CA GLU A 78 -24.27 25.83 -28.32
C GLU A 78 -23.42 27.09 -28.16
N GLU A 79 -22.52 27.36 -29.10
CA GLU A 79 -21.87 28.65 -29.18
C GLU A 79 -22.94 29.68 -29.57
N ASP A 80 -23.33 30.51 -28.61
CA ASP A 80 -24.14 31.69 -28.88
C ASP A 80 -23.40 32.62 -29.86
N ILE A 81 -23.72 32.54 -31.15
CA ILE A 81 -23.16 33.41 -32.22
C ILE A 81 -23.65 34.88 -32.10
N ASN A 82 -24.35 35.25 -31.04
CA ASN A 82 -24.90 36.61 -30.90
C ASN A 82 -24.72 37.19 -29.50
N THR A 83 -23.50 37.59 -29.15
CA THR A 83 -23.26 38.87 -28.46
C THR A 83 -21.80 39.31 -28.66
N GLY A 84 -21.60 40.33 -29.48
CA GLY A 84 -20.35 41.07 -29.54
C GLY A 84 -20.20 41.96 -28.29
N SER A 85 -19.51 41.48 -27.26
CA SER A 85 -18.86 42.31 -26.25
C SER A 85 -17.86 41.45 -25.47
N GLY A 86 -16.67 42.01 -25.20
CA GLY A 86 -15.51 41.28 -24.70
C GLY A 86 -15.79 40.43 -23.46
N HIS A 87 -15.30 39.19 -23.47
CA HIS A 87 -15.25 38.33 -22.30
C HIS A 87 -14.57 39.06 -21.13
N PRO A 88 -15.17 39.12 -19.92
CA PRO A 88 -14.44 39.50 -18.73
C PRO A 88 -13.32 38.47 -18.46
N PRO A 89 -12.17 38.87 -17.90
CA PRO A 89 -11.11 37.93 -17.56
C PRO A 89 -11.65 36.90 -16.55
N LYS A 90 -11.50 35.61 -16.86
CA LYS A 90 -11.87 34.48 -15.97
C LYS A 90 -11.23 34.69 -14.59
N LYS A 91 -12.03 34.66 -13.52
CA LYS A 91 -11.53 34.73 -12.13
C LYS A 91 -10.53 33.60 -11.92
N LYS A 92 -9.34 33.92 -11.40
CA LYS A 92 -8.32 32.92 -11.07
C LYS A 92 -8.77 32.11 -9.84
N PRO A 93 -8.60 30.78 -9.85
CA PRO A 93 -9.02 29.92 -8.74
C PRO A 93 -8.20 30.20 -7.47
N THR A 94 -8.89 30.30 -6.33
CA THR A 94 -8.33 30.56 -4.99
C THR A 94 -8.18 29.30 -4.12
N ARG A 95 -8.76 28.15 -4.52
CA ARG A 95 -8.65 26.83 -3.87
C ARG A 95 -8.25 25.75 -4.88
N LEU A 96 -7.42 24.79 -4.45
CA LEU A 96 -7.10 23.55 -5.19
C LEU A 96 -8.23 22.53 -5.05
N ALA A 97 -9.44 22.95 -5.41
CA ALA A 97 -10.62 22.10 -5.37
C ALA A 97 -11.44 22.35 -6.63
N ILE A 98 -11.94 21.28 -7.24
CA ILE A 98 -12.77 21.35 -8.43
C ILE A 98 -14.24 21.43 -8.00
N GLY A 99 -14.96 22.49 -8.40
CA GLY A 99 -16.41 22.58 -8.23
C GLY A 99 -16.94 23.16 -6.90
N ILE A 100 -16.10 23.82 -6.10
CA ILE A 100 -16.53 24.59 -4.91
C ILE A 100 -16.30 26.09 -5.10
N GLU A 101 -17.01 26.93 -4.35
CA GLU A 101 -16.87 28.39 -4.41
C GLU A 101 -15.41 28.80 -4.12
N GLY A 102 -14.75 29.41 -5.12
CA GLY A 102 -13.32 29.76 -5.10
C GLY A 102 -12.36 28.70 -5.66
N GLY A 103 -12.82 27.55 -6.13
CA GLY A 103 -12.00 26.47 -6.69
C GLY A 103 -11.60 26.65 -8.17
N PHE A 104 -10.87 25.67 -8.73
CA PHE A 104 -10.73 25.54 -10.18
C PHE A 104 -12.10 25.28 -10.79
N ASP A 105 -12.58 26.22 -11.62
CA ASP A 105 -13.71 25.97 -12.52
C ASP A 105 -13.26 24.90 -13.52
N VAL A 106 -13.55 23.63 -13.20
CA VAL A 106 -13.71 22.65 -14.25
C VAL A 106 -14.90 23.11 -15.05
N GLU A 107 -14.74 23.18 -16.37
CA GLU A 107 -15.89 23.18 -17.24
C GLU A 107 -16.68 21.91 -16.89
N GLN A 108 -17.64 22.05 -15.97
CA GLN A 108 -18.54 20.97 -15.64
C GLN A 108 -19.23 20.66 -16.95
N GLU A 109 -18.84 19.55 -17.55
CA GLU A 109 -19.58 18.99 -18.66
C GLU A 109 -21.01 18.85 -18.15
N GLN A 110 -21.90 19.72 -18.65
CA GLN A 110 -23.28 19.68 -18.23
C GLN A 110 -23.85 18.39 -18.81
N TYR A 111 -24.11 17.42 -17.96
CA TYR A 111 -24.79 16.20 -18.36
C TYR A 111 -26.29 16.41 -18.26
N GLU A 112 -27.01 15.97 -19.27
CA GLU A 112 -28.44 15.71 -19.18
C GLU A 112 -28.63 14.27 -18.71
N GLU A 113 -29.40 14.09 -17.64
CA GLU A 113 -29.68 12.78 -17.05
C GLU A 113 -31.10 12.35 -17.43
N ASP A 114 -31.20 11.26 -18.19
CA ASP A 114 -32.47 10.58 -18.45
C ASP A 114 -32.63 9.41 -17.46
N ILE A 115 -33.73 9.40 -16.74
CA ILE A 115 -33.98 8.49 -15.61
C ILE A 115 -35.30 7.79 -15.82
N LYS A 116 -35.27 6.46 -15.82
CA LYS A 116 -36.44 5.62 -16.08
C LYS A 116 -36.49 4.44 -15.13
N VAL A 117 -37.67 4.03 -14.69
CA VAL A 117 -37.83 2.77 -13.94
C VAL A 117 -38.05 1.65 -14.94
N VAL A 118 -37.25 0.58 -14.84
CA VAL A 118 -37.29 -0.57 -15.75
C VAL A 118 -37.57 -1.85 -14.97
N ILE A 119 -38.51 -2.66 -15.46
CA ILE A 119 -38.89 -3.93 -14.87
C ILE A 119 -38.45 -5.11 -15.75
N LEU A 120 -37.65 -6.01 -15.19
CA LEU A 120 -37.21 -7.26 -15.83
C LEU A 120 -38.22 -8.43 -15.61
N PRO A 121 -38.23 -9.44 -16.50
CA PRO A 121 -37.32 -9.68 -17.63
C PRO A 121 -37.67 -8.94 -18.93
N ASP A 122 -38.91 -8.47 -19.08
CA ASP A 122 -39.41 -7.87 -20.33
C ASP A 122 -38.86 -6.47 -20.63
N ARG A 123 -38.03 -5.91 -19.73
CA ARG A 123 -37.48 -4.54 -19.78
C ARG A 123 -38.57 -3.47 -20.01
N GLN A 124 -39.71 -3.66 -19.36
CA GLN A 124 -40.82 -2.72 -19.42
C GLN A 124 -40.42 -1.40 -18.73
N GLU A 125 -40.48 -0.30 -19.47
CA GLU A 125 -40.25 1.04 -18.95
C GLU A 125 -41.53 1.55 -18.30
N VAL A 126 -41.42 2.05 -17.07
CA VAL A 126 -42.53 2.72 -16.38
C VAL A 126 -42.44 4.20 -16.70
N THR A 127 -43.43 4.73 -17.41
CA THR A 127 -43.48 6.15 -17.75
C THR A 127 -44.08 6.98 -16.60
N SER A 128 -43.88 8.30 -16.66
CA SER A 128 -44.53 9.24 -15.74
C SER A 128 -46.05 9.19 -15.83
N GLU A 129 -46.60 8.93 -17.03
CA GLU A 129 -48.05 8.75 -17.26
C GLU A 129 -48.57 7.48 -16.56
N ASP A 130 -47.83 6.38 -16.64
CA ASP A 130 -48.18 5.13 -15.95
C ASP A 130 -48.26 5.34 -14.42
N LEU A 131 -47.31 6.07 -13.83
CA LEU A 131 -47.33 6.39 -12.40
C LEU A 131 -48.49 7.29 -11.98
N THR A 132 -49.04 8.12 -12.87
CA THR A 132 -50.18 8.98 -12.54
C THR A 132 -51.50 8.23 -12.44
N THR A 133 -51.60 7.05 -13.04
CA THR A 133 -52.80 6.21 -13.01
C THR A 133 -52.82 5.21 -11.84
N MET A 134 -51.71 5.11 -11.09
CA MET A 134 -51.54 4.17 -9.97
C MET A 134 -52.04 4.71 -8.62
N PRO A 135 -52.33 3.84 -7.63
CA PRO A 135 -52.64 4.26 -6.28
C PRO A 135 -51.55 5.15 -5.65
N ASP A 136 -51.95 6.16 -4.88
CA ASP A 136 -51.05 7.17 -4.30
C ASP A 136 -49.88 6.54 -3.50
N VAL A 137 -50.13 5.45 -2.77
CA VAL A 137 -49.11 4.74 -1.97
C VAL A 137 -47.98 4.18 -2.84
N VAL A 138 -48.30 3.72 -4.05
CA VAL A 138 -47.34 3.14 -5.00
C VAL A 138 -46.51 4.25 -5.62
N LYS A 139 -47.19 5.29 -6.09
CA LYS A 139 -46.60 6.50 -6.66
C LYS A 139 -45.62 7.13 -5.68
N GLU A 140 -46.06 7.37 -4.45
CA GLU A 140 -45.23 7.96 -3.40
C GLU A 140 -43.99 7.11 -3.12
N ARG A 141 -44.13 5.79 -2.97
CA ARG A 141 -42.99 4.90 -2.67
C ARG A 141 -41.97 4.85 -3.80
N VAL A 142 -42.42 4.77 -5.06
CA VAL A 142 -41.51 4.75 -6.23
C VAL A 142 -40.82 6.11 -6.38
N SER A 143 -41.57 7.21 -6.29
CA SER A 143 -41.00 8.56 -6.38
C SER A 143 -40.00 8.86 -5.25
N LEU A 144 -40.29 8.44 -4.01
CA LEU A 144 -39.35 8.57 -2.88
C LEU A 144 -38.09 7.73 -3.07
N SER A 145 -38.21 6.51 -3.62
CA SER A 145 -37.04 5.67 -3.91
C SER A 145 -36.18 6.29 -5.02
N MET A 146 -36.81 6.78 -6.10
CA MET A 146 -36.11 7.49 -7.19
C MET A 146 -35.39 8.74 -6.67
N ALA A 147 -36.12 9.62 -5.97
CA ALA A 147 -35.55 10.83 -5.39
C ALA A 147 -34.44 10.51 -4.39
N GLY A 148 -34.61 9.48 -3.55
CA GLY A 148 -33.60 9.03 -2.60
C GLY A 148 -32.33 8.50 -3.28
N ILE A 149 -32.45 7.73 -4.37
CA ILE A 149 -31.28 7.25 -5.13
C ILE A 149 -30.56 8.42 -5.81
N MET A 150 -31.30 9.39 -6.34
CA MET A 150 -30.71 10.57 -7.00
C MET A 150 -30.11 11.57 -6.02
N ALA A 151 -30.71 11.75 -4.84
CA ALA A 151 -30.22 12.66 -3.80
C ALA A 151 -29.11 12.05 -2.94
N ALA A 152 -29.03 10.72 -2.82
CA ALA A 152 -27.96 10.07 -2.07
C ALA A 152 -26.60 10.46 -2.65
N ASP A 153 -25.67 10.86 -1.79
CA ASP A 153 -24.28 11.06 -2.19
C ASP A 153 -23.79 9.76 -2.81
N SER A 154 -23.31 9.89 -4.04
CA SER A 154 -22.84 8.75 -4.78
C SER A 154 -21.54 8.26 -4.13
N VAL A 155 -21.30 6.94 -4.09
CA VAL A 155 -20.08 6.41 -3.48
C VAL A 155 -18.83 7.00 -4.13
N SER A 156 -18.88 7.27 -5.44
CA SER A 156 -17.79 7.97 -6.13
C SER A 156 -17.67 9.43 -5.72
N HIS A 157 -18.77 10.15 -5.49
CA HIS A 157 -18.74 11.53 -5.00
C HIS A 157 -18.22 11.61 -3.56
N THR A 158 -18.65 10.74 -2.65
CA THR A 158 -18.11 10.70 -1.28
C THR A 158 -16.60 10.36 -1.28
N LEU A 159 -16.18 9.38 -2.09
CA LEU A 159 -14.77 9.03 -2.24
C LEU A 159 -13.97 10.15 -2.91
N GLN A 160 -14.57 10.87 -3.87
CA GLN A 160 -13.94 11.99 -4.55
C GLN A 160 -13.84 13.21 -3.62
N VAL A 161 -14.85 13.53 -2.84
CA VAL A 161 -14.77 14.54 -1.77
C VAL A 161 -13.65 14.18 -0.78
N GLN A 162 -13.52 12.90 -0.41
CA GLN A 162 -12.37 12.41 0.37
C GLN A 162 -11.02 12.46 -0.38
N GLN A 163 -11.01 12.47 -1.72
CA GLN A 163 -9.80 12.70 -2.55
C GLN A 163 -9.39 14.18 -2.55
N TRP A 164 -10.37 15.08 -2.40
CA TRP A 164 -10.17 16.54 -2.31
C TRP A 164 -9.94 17.02 -0.88
N ASP A 165 -10.30 16.20 0.12
CA ASP A 165 -9.84 16.30 1.51
C ASP A 165 -8.36 15.88 1.59
N GLY A 166 -7.50 16.59 0.86
CA GLY A 166 -6.07 16.61 1.13
C GLY A 166 -5.87 17.13 2.54
N GLU A 167 -5.46 16.23 3.44
CA GLU A 167 -5.41 16.45 4.89
C GLU A 167 -6.74 16.99 5.43
N VAL A 168 -7.54 16.15 6.10
CA VAL A 168 -8.46 16.69 7.11
C VAL A 168 -7.57 17.30 8.19
N ARG A 169 -7.16 18.56 7.97
CA ARG A 169 -6.43 19.38 8.90
C ARG A 169 -7.27 19.37 10.17
N GLN A 170 -6.72 18.83 11.25
CA GLN A 170 -7.43 18.85 12.51
C GLN A 170 -7.46 20.30 13.01
N GLU A 171 -8.54 20.66 13.68
CA GLU A 171 -8.60 21.94 14.37
C GLU A 171 -7.49 21.97 15.41
N SER A 172 -6.67 23.02 15.40
CA SER A 172 -5.57 23.10 16.35
C SER A 172 -6.11 23.15 17.77
N ARG A 173 -5.45 22.42 18.68
CA ARG A 173 -5.70 22.56 20.12
C ARG A 173 -5.53 23.99 20.65
N HIS A 174 -4.81 24.83 19.92
CA HIS A 174 -4.52 26.22 20.30
C HIS A 174 -5.48 27.23 19.67
N ALA A 175 -6.31 26.85 18.68
CA ALA A 175 -7.16 27.80 17.95
C ALA A 175 -8.21 28.49 18.84
N ALA A 176 -8.84 27.76 19.77
CA ALA A 176 -9.90 28.31 20.61
C ALA A 176 -9.38 29.29 21.68
N ASP A 177 -8.21 29.02 22.25
CA ASP A 177 -7.63 29.70 23.43
C ASP A 177 -6.38 30.54 23.11
N LEU A 178 -6.11 30.81 21.82
CA LEU A 178 -4.94 31.57 21.39
C LEU A 178 -4.98 32.99 21.99
N LYS A 179 -3.96 33.32 22.80
CA LYS A 179 -3.84 34.66 23.40
C LYS A 179 -3.04 35.57 22.46
N GLN A 180 -3.70 36.52 21.83
CA GLN A 180 -3.03 37.53 21.01
C GLN A 180 -2.56 38.70 21.87
N LEU A 181 -1.34 39.18 21.62
CA LEU A 181 -0.76 40.31 22.33
C LEU A 181 -1.20 41.64 21.69
N ASP A 182 -1.63 42.58 22.52
CA ASP A 182 -1.89 43.97 22.12
C ASP A 182 -0.58 44.79 22.08
N ASN A 183 0.27 44.49 21.10
CA ASN A 183 1.55 45.17 20.90
C ASN A 183 1.49 46.32 19.87
N GLY A 184 0.29 46.67 19.37
CA GLY A 184 0.08 47.76 18.42
C GLY A 184 0.57 47.48 17.00
N VAL A 185 0.97 46.24 16.69
CA VAL A 185 1.45 45.83 15.37
C VAL A 185 0.28 45.77 14.38
N LYS A 186 0.42 46.45 13.25
CA LYS A 186 -0.50 46.36 12.10
C LYS A 186 0.27 45.90 10.88
N ILE A 187 -0.24 44.85 10.25
CA ILE A 187 0.45 44.18 9.15
C ILE A 187 -0.08 44.73 7.82
N PRO A 188 0.80 45.22 6.93
CA PRO A 188 0.39 45.73 5.63
C PRO A 188 -0.18 44.61 4.76
N PRO A 189 -1.00 44.92 3.74
CA PRO A 189 -1.64 43.91 2.89
C PRO A 189 -0.70 43.25 1.86
N SER A 190 0.52 43.76 1.69
CA SER A 190 1.52 43.21 0.75
C SER A 190 2.92 43.75 1.08
N GLY A 191 3.96 43.16 0.46
CA GLY A 191 5.35 43.63 0.59
C GLY A 191 6.02 43.19 1.90
N TRP A 192 5.62 42.03 2.42
CA TRP A 192 6.18 41.45 3.62
C TRP A 192 7.63 41.02 3.39
N ARG A 193 8.46 41.27 4.39
CA ARG A 193 9.82 40.77 4.45
C ARG A 193 10.03 40.16 5.83
N CYS A 194 10.87 39.15 5.91
CA CYS A 194 11.23 38.60 7.21
C CYS A 194 11.99 39.66 8.02
N ASP A 195 11.61 39.81 9.29
CA ASP A 195 12.17 40.80 10.21
C ASP A 195 13.66 40.55 10.56
N VAL A 196 14.19 39.36 10.21
CA VAL A 196 15.54 38.92 10.58
C VAL A 196 16.46 38.78 9.36
N CYS A 197 15.97 38.21 8.26
CA CYS A 197 16.69 38.15 6.99
C CYS A 197 15.79 38.72 5.90
N ASP A 198 16.32 39.52 4.97
CA ASP A 198 15.55 40.28 3.98
C ASP A 198 14.76 39.44 2.93
N LEU A 199 14.50 38.16 3.19
CA LEU A 199 13.64 37.28 2.40
C LEU A 199 12.22 37.86 2.31
N GLN A 200 11.67 37.80 1.10
CA GLN A 200 10.33 38.30 0.75
C GLN A 200 9.37 37.18 0.34
N GLU A 201 9.83 35.94 0.32
CA GLU A 201 9.06 34.76 -0.09
C GLU A 201 9.02 33.73 1.05
N ASN A 202 7.94 32.92 1.09
CA ASN A 202 7.72 31.90 2.14
C ASN A 202 7.72 32.53 3.55
N ILE A 203 6.89 33.55 3.71
CA ILE A 203 6.81 34.36 4.92
C ILE A 203 5.62 33.93 5.78
N TRP A 204 5.88 33.78 7.07
CA TRP A 204 4.94 33.31 8.08
C TRP A 204 4.76 34.41 9.12
N MET A 205 3.50 34.69 9.46
CA MET A 205 3.15 35.60 10.54
C MET A 205 2.71 34.81 11.75
N ASN A 206 3.33 35.03 12.89
CA ASN A 206 2.89 34.41 14.13
C ASN A 206 1.57 35.04 14.61
N LEU A 207 0.57 34.22 14.90
CA LEU A 207 -0.78 34.68 15.27
C LEU A 207 -0.88 35.22 16.71
N THR A 208 0.15 35.02 17.53
CA THR A 208 0.20 35.54 18.91
C THR A 208 0.74 36.97 18.97
N ASP A 209 1.86 37.26 18.31
CA ASP A 209 2.56 38.55 18.44
C ASP A 209 2.70 39.32 17.12
N GLY A 210 2.23 38.77 15.99
CA GLY A 210 2.25 39.44 14.70
C GLY A 210 3.64 39.57 14.09
N LYS A 211 4.67 38.87 14.60
CA LYS A 211 6.00 38.89 13.97
C LYS A 211 5.99 38.20 12.61
N VAL A 212 6.74 38.78 11.66
CA VAL A 212 6.81 38.34 10.26
C VAL A 212 8.16 37.70 10.00
N LEU A 213 8.19 36.38 9.77
CA LEU A 213 9.41 35.59 9.76
C LEU A 213 9.41 34.60 8.59
N CYS A 214 10.59 34.30 8.04
CA CYS A 214 10.70 33.31 6.96
C CYS A 214 10.51 31.88 7.49
N GLY A 215 9.98 31.02 6.63
CA GLY A 215 9.66 29.62 6.92
C GLY A 215 10.87 28.72 7.12
N ARG A 216 10.62 27.40 7.15
CA ARG A 216 11.66 26.40 7.35
C ARG A 216 12.65 26.37 6.17
N ARG A 217 13.90 26.07 6.48
CA ARG A 217 14.94 25.78 5.50
C ARG A 217 14.78 24.34 5.05
N TYR A 218 14.61 24.13 3.75
CA TYR A 218 14.61 22.79 3.20
C TYR A 218 16.03 22.26 3.10
N PHE A 219 16.15 20.93 3.02
CA PHE A 219 17.44 20.24 2.95
C PHE A 219 18.22 20.59 1.67
N ASP A 220 17.54 21.10 0.64
CA ASP A 220 18.10 21.55 -0.63
C ASP A 220 18.55 23.03 -0.62
N GLY A 221 18.59 23.66 0.56
CA GLY A 221 18.99 25.06 0.72
C GLY A 221 17.95 26.10 0.30
N THR A 222 16.85 25.69 -0.35
CA THR A 222 15.71 26.55 -0.68
C THR A 222 14.73 26.67 0.50
N GLY A 223 13.75 27.57 0.39
CA GLY A 223 12.78 27.84 1.47
C GLY A 223 13.14 29.08 2.30
N GLY A 224 12.91 29.03 3.61
CA GLY A 224 13.26 30.11 4.53
C GLY A 224 14.49 29.79 5.39
N ASN A 225 14.88 30.69 6.29
CA ASN A 225 16.04 30.55 7.18
C ASN A 225 15.68 30.05 8.59
N ASN A 226 14.59 29.31 8.76
CA ASN A 226 14.09 28.79 10.05
C ASN A 226 13.70 29.85 11.09
N HIS A 227 13.64 31.15 10.75
CA HIS A 227 13.36 32.19 11.73
C HIS A 227 12.00 32.05 12.42
N ALA A 228 10.97 31.57 11.71
CA ALA A 228 9.67 31.33 12.32
C ALA A 228 9.70 30.18 13.36
N LEU A 229 10.47 29.11 13.09
CA LEU A 229 10.68 28.00 14.01
C LEU A 229 11.53 28.43 15.23
N LEU A 230 12.59 29.20 15.00
CA LEU A 230 13.45 29.74 16.07
C LEU A 230 12.65 30.67 17.00
N HIS A 231 11.75 31.47 16.43
CA HIS A 231 10.86 32.34 17.20
C HIS A 231 9.88 31.53 18.07
N PHE A 232 9.31 30.45 17.54
CA PHE A 232 8.52 29.52 18.35
C PHE A 232 9.34 28.91 19.49
N GLN A 233 10.57 28.44 19.23
CA GLN A 233 11.44 27.86 20.27
C GLN A 233 11.78 28.87 21.39
N GLN A 234 11.83 30.17 21.09
CA GLN A 234 12.12 31.22 22.06
C GLN A 234 10.90 31.70 22.84
N THR A 235 9.72 31.69 22.22
CA THR A 235 8.50 32.32 22.77
C THR A 235 7.43 31.33 23.21
N GLY A 236 7.42 30.13 22.64
CA GLY A 236 6.36 29.14 22.79
C GLY A 236 5.07 29.48 22.04
N TYR A 237 5.07 30.43 21.09
CA TYR A 237 3.86 30.86 20.38
C TYR A 237 3.49 29.90 19.24
N PRO A 238 2.40 29.12 19.36
CA PRO A 238 2.25 27.87 18.63
C PRO A 238 1.81 28.03 17.16
N LEU A 239 1.01 29.05 16.84
CA LEU A 239 0.35 29.17 15.54
C LEU A 239 0.96 30.25 14.67
N ALA A 240 1.20 29.92 13.40
CA ALA A 240 1.60 30.88 12.38
C ALA A 240 0.83 30.67 11.08
N VAL A 241 0.50 31.77 10.40
CA VAL A 241 -0.20 31.79 9.12
C VAL A 241 0.75 32.20 8.01
N LYS A 242 0.68 31.54 6.85
CA LYS A 242 1.53 31.89 5.70
C LYS A 242 0.98 33.13 4.97
N LEU A 243 1.71 34.22 5.06
CA LEU A 243 1.39 35.47 4.38
C LEU A 243 1.51 35.24 2.85
N GLY A 244 0.43 35.55 2.13
CA GLY A 244 0.30 35.28 0.68
C GLY A 244 -0.60 34.10 0.32
N THR A 245 -1.00 33.28 1.29
CA THR A 245 -2.03 32.22 1.11
C THR A 245 -3.42 32.62 1.63
N ILE A 246 -3.55 33.82 2.21
CA ILE A 246 -4.78 34.32 2.82
C ILE A 246 -5.79 34.67 1.72
N THR A 247 -6.97 34.06 1.80
CA THR A 247 -8.10 34.30 0.89
C THR A 247 -9.41 34.42 1.70
N PRO A 248 -10.51 34.87 1.09
CA PRO A 248 -11.82 34.84 1.74
C PRO A 248 -12.26 33.43 2.15
N GLY A 249 -11.70 32.40 1.51
CA GLY A 249 -11.99 30.99 1.77
C GLY A 249 -11.08 30.31 2.80
N GLY A 250 -10.10 31.01 3.39
CA GLY A 250 -9.15 30.45 4.36
C GLY A 250 -7.68 30.80 4.05
N ALA A 251 -6.77 30.29 4.87
CA ALA A 251 -5.32 30.43 4.70
C ALA A 251 -4.59 29.17 5.19
N ASP A 252 -3.31 29.04 4.83
CA ASP A 252 -2.44 27.98 5.37
C ASP A 252 -1.96 28.37 6.77
N VAL A 253 -2.40 27.62 7.78
CA VAL A 253 -2.01 27.77 9.19
C VAL A 253 -1.20 26.56 9.62
N TYR A 254 -0.05 26.82 10.24
CA TYR A 254 0.86 25.81 10.75
C TYR A 254 0.95 25.91 12.27
N SER A 255 0.90 24.76 12.92
CA SER A 255 1.12 24.64 14.37
C SER A 255 2.50 24.08 14.63
N TYR A 256 3.38 24.88 15.23
CA TYR A 256 4.71 24.42 15.62
C TYR A 256 4.71 23.47 16.81
N ASP A 257 3.65 23.49 17.62
CA ASP A 257 3.48 22.58 18.76
C ASP A 257 2.93 21.21 18.33
N GLU A 258 2.10 21.16 17.28
CA GLU A 258 1.55 19.93 16.70
C GLU A 258 2.40 19.40 15.53
N ASP A 259 3.40 20.18 15.08
CA ASP A 259 4.27 19.93 13.93
C ASP A 259 3.51 19.63 12.62
N ASP A 260 2.28 20.16 12.48
CA ASP A 260 1.35 19.84 11.39
C ASP A 260 0.59 21.08 10.87
N MET A 261 0.01 20.97 9.67
CA MET A 261 -0.93 21.93 9.11
C MET A 261 -2.30 21.79 9.79
N VAL A 262 -2.81 22.89 10.34
CA VAL A 262 -4.00 22.88 11.21
C VAL A 262 -5.09 23.80 10.68
N LEU A 263 -6.33 23.56 11.13
CA LEU A 263 -7.41 24.53 10.99
C LEU A 263 -7.47 25.45 12.21
N ASP A 264 -7.75 26.73 11.95
CA ASP A 264 -8.06 27.72 12.96
C ASP A 264 -9.47 28.25 12.70
N SER A 265 -10.44 27.82 13.53
CA SER A 265 -11.84 28.23 13.43
C SER A 265 -12.06 29.72 13.68
N LYS A 266 -11.12 30.38 14.38
CA LYS A 266 -11.15 31.81 14.71
C LYS A 266 -10.17 32.64 13.87
N LEU A 267 -9.65 32.07 12.78
CA LEU A 267 -8.69 32.75 11.91
C LEU A 267 -9.14 34.16 11.46
N PRO A 268 -10.41 34.43 11.10
CA PRO A 268 -10.86 35.78 10.78
C PRO A 268 -10.69 36.78 11.94
N GLU A 269 -10.96 36.34 13.17
CA GLU A 269 -10.80 37.15 14.38
C GLU A 269 -9.30 37.40 14.65
N HIS A 270 -8.49 36.33 14.55
CA HIS A 270 -7.05 36.41 14.76
C HIS A 270 -6.35 37.32 13.74
N LEU A 271 -6.77 37.30 12.48
CA LEU A 271 -6.22 38.19 11.44
C LEU A 271 -6.72 39.63 11.59
N ALA A 272 -7.97 39.83 12.01
CA ALA A 272 -8.55 41.16 12.23
C ALA A 272 -7.80 41.93 13.34
N HIS A 273 -7.30 41.24 14.36
CA HIS A 273 -6.45 41.80 15.42
C HIS A 273 -5.25 42.59 14.86
N PHE A 274 -4.56 42.00 13.89
CA PHE A 274 -3.41 42.61 13.21
C PHE A 274 -3.79 43.53 12.03
N GLY A 275 -5.09 43.78 11.83
CA GLY A 275 -5.60 44.68 10.79
C GLY A 275 -5.72 44.05 9.39
N ILE A 276 -5.69 42.72 9.28
CA ILE A 276 -5.84 42.00 8.02
C ILE A 276 -7.31 41.61 7.85
N ASN A 277 -7.97 42.14 6.82
CA ASN A 277 -9.32 41.73 6.42
C ASN A 277 -9.25 40.65 5.34
N MET A 278 -9.66 39.43 5.67
CA MET A 278 -9.63 38.28 4.74
C MET A 278 -10.45 38.52 3.46
N MET A 279 -11.52 39.32 3.53
CA MET A 279 -12.40 39.59 2.38
C MET A 279 -11.72 40.43 1.28
N THR A 280 -10.63 41.12 1.62
CA THR A 280 -9.91 42.01 0.71
C THR A 280 -8.57 41.42 0.23
N MET A 281 -8.21 40.22 0.68
CA MET A 281 -6.95 39.56 0.35
C MET A 281 -7.14 38.61 -0.84
N GLU A 282 -6.17 38.61 -1.75
CA GLU A 282 -6.09 37.67 -2.87
C GLU A 282 -4.82 36.82 -2.73
N LYS A 283 -4.87 35.56 -3.16
CA LYS A 283 -3.72 34.64 -3.09
C LYS A 283 -2.58 35.17 -3.97
N THR A 284 -1.45 35.51 -3.36
CA THR A 284 -0.25 36.03 -4.03
C THR A 284 0.93 35.05 -4.03
N GLU A 285 0.89 34.01 -3.17
CA GLU A 285 1.93 32.97 -3.07
C GLU A 285 1.36 31.55 -3.26
N ARG A 286 2.25 30.62 -3.65
CA ARG A 286 1.93 29.19 -3.76
C ARG A 286 1.81 28.54 -2.37
N THR A 287 0.84 27.64 -2.24
CA THR A 287 0.69 26.74 -1.06
C THR A 287 1.92 25.85 -0.93
N MET A 288 2.12 25.25 0.24
CA MET A 288 3.27 24.35 0.49
C MET A 288 3.31 23.18 -0.50
N THR A 289 2.15 22.54 -0.74
CA THR A 289 1.99 21.46 -1.72
C THR A 289 2.30 21.91 -3.15
N GLU A 290 1.92 23.13 -3.54
CA GLU A 290 2.23 23.67 -4.88
C GLU A 290 3.73 24.00 -5.04
N LEU A 291 4.41 24.39 -3.96
CA LEU A 291 5.86 24.61 -3.95
C LEU A 291 6.60 23.28 -4.11
N GLU A 292 6.19 22.23 -3.39
CA GLU A 292 6.77 20.89 -3.50
C GLU A 292 6.59 20.28 -4.89
N ILE A 293 5.40 20.42 -5.50
CA ILE A 293 5.14 19.99 -6.87
C ILE A 293 6.02 20.77 -7.87
N ALA A 294 6.19 22.07 -7.67
CA ALA A 294 7.01 22.92 -8.54
C ALA A 294 8.54 22.74 -8.36
N VAL A 295 8.98 22.25 -7.21
CA VAL A 295 10.36 21.81 -6.97
C VAL A 295 10.59 20.49 -7.70
N ASN A 296 9.68 19.53 -7.56
CA ASN A 296 9.76 18.24 -8.25
C ASN A 296 9.67 18.35 -9.78
N GLN A 297 8.87 19.28 -10.32
CA GLN A 297 8.82 19.58 -11.76
C GLN A 297 10.09 20.26 -12.30
N ARG A 298 10.90 20.90 -11.44
CA ARG A 298 12.16 21.55 -11.83
C ARG A 298 13.34 20.58 -11.88
N VAL A 299 13.21 19.39 -11.29
CA VAL A 299 14.23 18.33 -11.36
C VAL A 299 13.97 17.52 -12.64
N GLY A 300 14.91 17.57 -13.59
CA GLY A 300 14.84 16.87 -14.90
C GLY A 300 14.64 15.34 -14.85
N GLU A 301 14.48 14.74 -13.66
CA GLU A 301 13.98 13.38 -13.47
C GLU A 301 12.65 13.13 -14.17
N TRP A 302 11.73 14.11 -14.13
CA TRP A 302 10.43 13.97 -14.76
C TRP A 302 10.53 13.85 -16.28
N GLU A 303 11.39 14.67 -16.88
CA GLU A 303 11.61 14.68 -18.33
C GLU A 303 12.31 13.41 -18.82
N VAL A 304 13.25 12.87 -18.03
CA VAL A 304 13.96 11.63 -18.38
C VAL A 304 13.05 10.40 -18.22
N ILE A 305 12.30 10.30 -17.13
CA ILE A 305 11.52 9.08 -16.83
C ILE A 305 10.22 9.00 -17.64
N GLN A 306 9.60 10.14 -17.96
CA GLN A 306 8.42 10.19 -18.84
C GLN A 306 8.77 10.41 -20.32
N GLU A 307 10.07 10.50 -20.63
CA GLU A 307 10.61 10.85 -21.95
C GLU A 307 9.94 12.11 -22.54
N SER A 308 9.63 13.09 -21.68
CA SER A 308 8.79 14.27 -21.99
C SER A 308 9.36 15.19 -23.07
N GLY A 309 10.66 15.06 -23.38
CA GLY A 309 11.32 15.76 -24.49
C GLY A 309 11.03 15.15 -25.87
N THR A 310 10.35 14.00 -25.92
CA THR A 310 9.92 13.33 -27.15
C THR A 310 8.40 13.16 -27.16
N THR A 311 7.76 13.47 -28.29
CA THR A 311 6.33 13.17 -28.48
C THR A 311 6.14 11.67 -28.66
N LEU A 312 6.06 10.94 -27.54
CA LEU A 312 5.82 9.50 -27.55
C LEU A 312 4.49 9.17 -28.21
N ARG A 313 4.46 8.09 -29.01
CA ARG A 313 3.26 7.63 -29.70
C ARG A 313 2.26 7.03 -28.69
N PRO A 314 1.03 7.56 -28.55
CA PRO A 314 -0.02 6.92 -27.77
C PRO A 314 -0.32 5.52 -28.30
N LEU A 315 -0.54 4.56 -27.40
CA LEU A 315 -0.88 3.19 -27.77
C LEU A 315 -2.31 2.87 -27.38
N PHE A 316 -2.98 2.03 -28.17
CA PHE A 316 -4.34 1.58 -27.90
C PHE A 316 -4.48 0.08 -28.17
N GLY A 317 -5.40 -0.58 -27.47
CA GLY A 317 -5.75 -2.00 -27.69
C GLY A 317 -5.78 -2.86 -26.43
N PRO A 318 -5.97 -4.18 -26.59
CA PRO A 318 -5.96 -5.16 -25.50
C PRO A 318 -4.68 -5.07 -24.66
N GLY A 319 -4.82 -4.95 -23.33
CA GLY A 319 -3.68 -4.82 -22.42
C GLY A 319 -2.99 -3.46 -22.46
N LEU A 320 -3.49 -2.46 -23.18
CA LEU A 320 -2.90 -1.12 -23.28
C LEU A 320 -3.79 -0.05 -22.63
N THR A 321 -4.64 -0.45 -21.69
CA THR A 321 -5.60 0.43 -21.01
C THR A 321 -4.94 1.21 -19.87
N GLY A 322 -5.07 2.53 -19.87
CA GLY A 322 -4.65 3.41 -18.76
C GLY A 322 -5.57 3.35 -17.53
N MET A 323 -5.04 3.66 -16.35
CA MET A 323 -5.79 3.75 -15.09
C MET A 323 -5.83 5.19 -14.57
N LYS A 324 -7.03 5.70 -14.30
CA LYS A 324 -7.21 7.04 -13.74
C LYS A 324 -6.64 7.14 -12.34
N ASN A 325 -5.89 8.21 -12.08
CA ASN A 325 -5.40 8.52 -10.75
C ASN A 325 -6.57 8.91 -9.83
N LEU A 326 -6.65 8.29 -8.67
CA LEU A 326 -7.72 8.44 -7.67
C LEU A 326 -7.24 9.22 -6.44
N GLY A 327 -6.37 10.21 -6.64
CA GLY A 327 -5.67 10.91 -5.57
C GLY A 327 -4.55 10.03 -5.00
N ASN A 328 -3.32 10.25 -5.48
CA ASN A 328 -2.11 9.53 -5.08
C ASN A 328 -2.14 8.01 -5.31
N SER A 329 -2.93 7.50 -6.27
CA SER A 329 -3.04 6.05 -6.51
C SER A 329 -2.03 5.48 -7.51
N CYS A 330 -0.97 6.23 -7.86
CA CYS A 330 -0.01 5.83 -8.89
C CYS A 330 0.81 4.58 -8.50
N TYR A 331 1.03 4.34 -7.19
CA TYR A 331 1.64 3.11 -6.67
C TYR A 331 0.78 1.88 -7.01
N LEU A 332 -0.54 1.97 -6.78
CA LEU A 332 -1.50 0.92 -7.08
C LEU A 332 -1.57 0.70 -8.60
N ASN A 333 -1.67 1.79 -9.36
CA ASN A 333 -1.76 1.71 -10.82
C ASN A 333 -0.52 0.99 -11.39
N SER A 334 0.68 1.40 -10.99
CA SER A 334 1.94 0.83 -11.48
C SER A 334 2.07 -0.67 -11.14
N VAL A 335 1.79 -1.05 -9.88
CA VAL A 335 1.87 -2.46 -9.47
C VAL A 335 0.82 -3.31 -10.19
N MET A 336 -0.42 -2.85 -10.27
CA MET A 336 -1.49 -3.63 -10.90
C MET A 336 -1.29 -3.77 -12.42
N GLN A 337 -0.76 -2.76 -13.12
CA GLN A 337 -0.40 -2.89 -14.54
C GLN A 337 0.58 -4.04 -14.75
N VAL A 338 1.63 -4.14 -13.91
CA VAL A 338 2.63 -5.21 -14.01
C VAL A 338 2.03 -6.57 -13.67
N LEU A 339 1.30 -6.68 -12.56
CA LEU A 339 0.72 -7.97 -12.12
C LEU A 339 -0.20 -8.58 -13.19
N PHE A 340 -1.03 -7.79 -13.88
CA PHE A 340 -1.92 -8.32 -14.93
C PHE A 340 -1.20 -8.69 -16.23
N THR A 341 0.12 -8.51 -16.33
CA THR A 341 0.92 -9.08 -17.44
C THR A 341 1.41 -10.50 -17.15
N VAL A 342 1.39 -10.91 -15.88
CA VAL A 342 1.75 -12.28 -15.47
C VAL A 342 0.57 -13.22 -15.77
N PRO A 343 0.75 -14.27 -16.57
CA PRO A 343 -0.34 -15.16 -16.99
C PRO A 343 -1.15 -15.76 -15.83
N ASP A 344 -0.48 -16.09 -14.72
CA ASP A 344 -1.10 -16.61 -13.51
C ASP A 344 -2.18 -15.68 -12.95
N PHE A 345 -1.95 -14.36 -12.98
CA PHE A 345 -2.90 -13.34 -12.52
C PHE A 345 -4.01 -13.05 -13.54
N GLN A 346 -3.81 -13.42 -14.81
CA GLN A 346 -4.85 -13.35 -15.85
C GLN A 346 -5.85 -14.52 -15.74
N SER A 347 -5.40 -15.65 -15.20
CA SER A 347 -6.23 -16.84 -15.03
C SER A 347 -7.29 -16.68 -13.92
N LYS A 348 -8.45 -17.34 -14.10
CA LYS A 348 -9.54 -17.29 -13.12
C LYS A 348 -9.17 -18.19 -11.93
N CYS A 349 -8.92 -17.60 -10.76
CA CYS A 349 -8.95 -18.38 -9.51
C CYS A 349 -10.38 -18.89 -9.30
N VAL A 350 -10.53 -20.20 -9.20
CA VAL A 350 -11.83 -20.88 -9.09
C VAL A 350 -12.37 -20.84 -7.64
N VAL A 351 -11.52 -20.56 -6.66
CA VAL A 351 -11.82 -20.67 -5.23
C VAL A 351 -11.34 -19.41 -4.49
N MET A 352 -12.13 -18.33 -4.50
CA MET A 352 -11.90 -17.22 -3.57
C MET A 352 -13.23 -16.65 -3.05
N SER A 353 -13.18 -15.82 -2.00
CA SER A 353 -14.34 -15.06 -1.55
C SER A 353 -14.96 -14.29 -2.73
N ALA A 354 -16.27 -14.43 -2.93
CA ALA A 354 -16.92 -14.01 -4.18
C ALA A 354 -16.57 -12.57 -4.57
N LEU A 355 -16.53 -11.65 -3.60
CA LEU A 355 -16.29 -10.22 -3.82
C LEU A 355 -14.86 -9.92 -4.31
N PHE A 356 -13.83 -10.53 -3.73
CA PHE A 356 -12.44 -10.30 -4.14
C PHE A 356 -12.16 -10.84 -5.55
N VAL A 357 -12.71 -12.03 -5.88
CA VAL A 357 -12.66 -12.56 -7.26
C VAL A 357 -13.27 -11.57 -8.23
N TYR A 358 -14.47 -11.06 -7.93
CA TYR A 358 -15.18 -10.18 -8.84
C TYR A 358 -14.43 -8.89 -9.10
N HIS A 359 -13.86 -8.24 -8.06
CA HIS A 359 -13.13 -6.99 -8.26
C HIS A 359 -11.78 -7.19 -8.95
N ARG A 360 -11.05 -8.28 -8.66
CA ARG A 360 -9.82 -8.64 -9.40
C ARG A 360 -10.13 -8.96 -10.86
N ALA A 361 -11.18 -9.75 -11.11
CA ALA A 361 -11.61 -10.10 -12.48
C ALA A 361 -12.12 -8.89 -13.25
N LYS A 362 -12.86 -7.98 -12.60
CA LYS A 362 -13.30 -6.71 -13.17
C LYS A 362 -12.10 -5.86 -13.59
N LEU A 363 -11.09 -5.72 -12.71
CA LEU A 363 -9.88 -4.98 -13.01
C LEU A 363 -9.09 -5.61 -14.17
N GLY A 364 -8.87 -6.93 -14.12
CA GLY A 364 -8.17 -7.66 -15.18
C GLY A 364 -8.89 -7.57 -16.53
N TYR A 365 -10.20 -7.75 -16.56
CA TYR A 365 -10.99 -7.54 -17.78
C TYR A 365 -10.90 -6.09 -18.27
N GLY A 366 -10.97 -5.12 -17.37
CA GLY A 366 -10.81 -3.70 -17.70
C GLY A 366 -9.48 -3.40 -18.39
N LEU A 367 -8.39 -3.99 -17.90
CA LEU A 367 -7.06 -3.77 -18.45
C LEU A 367 -6.82 -4.54 -19.76
N LEU A 368 -7.25 -5.80 -19.83
CA LEU A 368 -6.88 -6.74 -20.89
C LEU A 368 -7.85 -6.77 -22.08
N SER A 369 -9.12 -6.39 -21.91
CA SER A 369 -10.13 -6.49 -22.98
C SER A 369 -9.93 -5.49 -24.12
N GLY A 370 -9.32 -4.33 -23.85
CA GLY A 370 -9.25 -3.21 -24.78
C GLY A 370 -10.54 -2.37 -24.90
N GLU A 371 -11.62 -2.75 -24.22
CA GLU A 371 -12.92 -2.04 -24.31
C GLU A 371 -12.86 -0.60 -23.78
N TYR A 372 -12.00 -0.36 -22.78
CA TYR A 372 -11.82 0.91 -22.10
C TYR A 372 -10.62 1.71 -22.60
N CYS A 373 -9.92 1.17 -23.60
CA CYS A 373 -8.77 1.78 -24.24
C CYS A 373 -9.23 2.62 -25.44
N LYS A 374 -10.08 3.61 -25.18
CA LYS A 374 -10.61 4.53 -26.21
C LYS A 374 -10.01 5.93 -26.02
N PRO A 375 -9.68 6.63 -27.12
CA PRO A 375 -9.29 8.02 -27.05
C PRO A 375 -10.44 8.85 -26.47
N ALA A 376 -10.09 9.86 -25.65
CA ALA A 376 -11.08 10.83 -25.22
C ALA A 376 -11.70 11.52 -26.46
N PRO A 377 -13.04 11.69 -26.52
CA PRO A 377 -13.67 12.41 -27.62
C PRO A 377 -13.20 13.86 -27.63
N ASP A 378 -12.65 14.31 -28.76
CA ASP A 378 -12.21 15.69 -28.97
C ASP A 378 -13.45 16.61 -28.99
N PRO A 379 -13.46 17.73 -28.25
CA PRO A 379 -14.56 18.69 -28.33
C PRO A 379 -14.44 19.50 -29.63
N GLY A 380 -14.86 18.92 -30.77
CA GLY A 380 -15.04 19.71 -32.00
C GLY A 380 -14.94 19.01 -33.36
N ASP A 381 -14.47 17.76 -33.47
CA ASP A 381 -14.29 17.11 -34.78
C ASP A 381 -15.18 15.87 -34.95
N GLU A 382 -16.25 16.00 -35.74
CA GLU A 382 -17.06 14.88 -36.25
C GLU A 382 -16.41 14.18 -37.47
N ASN A 383 -15.15 14.48 -37.80
CA ASN A 383 -14.44 13.85 -38.91
C ASN A 383 -13.62 12.64 -38.45
N ASP A 384 -14.12 11.46 -38.79
CA ASP A 384 -13.61 10.10 -38.53
C ASP A 384 -12.24 9.77 -39.20
N ALA A 385 -11.39 10.77 -39.46
CA ALA A 385 -10.17 10.65 -40.26
C ALA A 385 -8.90 11.34 -39.69
N SER A 386 -8.97 11.98 -38.52
CA SER A 386 -7.78 12.48 -37.82
C SER A 386 -7.25 11.41 -36.84
N GLU A 387 -5.92 11.24 -36.76
CA GLU A 387 -5.33 10.40 -35.72
C GLU A 387 -5.80 10.88 -34.34
N PRO A 388 -6.20 9.99 -33.42
CA PRO A 388 -6.76 10.38 -32.14
C PRO A 388 -5.73 11.16 -31.32
N ARG A 389 -5.94 12.48 -31.24
CA ARG A 389 -5.16 13.40 -30.41
C ARG A 389 -5.82 13.55 -29.05
N GLY A 390 -5.64 12.56 -28.18
CA GLY A 390 -6.15 12.64 -26.82
C GLY A 390 -5.67 11.51 -25.92
N ASP A 391 -5.53 11.79 -24.63
CA ASP A 391 -5.29 10.77 -23.61
C ASP A 391 -6.46 9.76 -23.59
N GLN A 392 -6.17 8.53 -23.17
CA GLN A 392 -7.21 7.51 -23.03
C GLN A 392 -8.18 7.88 -21.90
N ILE A 393 -9.47 7.56 -22.07
CA ILE A 393 -10.45 7.64 -20.97
C ILE A 393 -10.01 6.74 -19.80
N GLY A 394 -9.56 5.52 -20.14
CA GLY A 394 -9.04 4.54 -19.19
C GLY A 394 -10.11 3.97 -18.25
N ILE A 395 -9.66 3.34 -17.16
CA ILE A 395 -10.52 2.81 -16.10
C ILE A 395 -10.26 3.50 -14.76
N ALA A 396 -11.26 3.59 -13.89
CA ALA A 396 -11.13 4.16 -12.55
C ALA A 396 -11.34 3.05 -11.50
N PRO A 397 -10.28 2.45 -10.93
CA PRO A 397 -10.39 1.28 -10.04
C PRO A 397 -10.85 1.63 -8.60
N GLN A 398 -11.87 2.48 -8.44
CA GLN A 398 -12.33 2.99 -7.13
C GLN A 398 -12.80 1.87 -6.21
N MET A 399 -13.69 1.00 -6.70
CA MET A 399 -14.19 -0.13 -5.93
C MET A 399 -13.07 -1.10 -5.52
N PHE A 400 -12.06 -1.24 -6.38
CA PHE A 400 -10.90 -2.10 -6.10
C PHE A 400 -10.01 -1.47 -5.03
N LYS A 401 -9.63 -0.18 -5.15
CA LYS A 401 -8.87 0.54 -4.12
C LYS A 401 -9.56 0.46 -2.76
N ALA A 402 -10.86 0.73 -2.71
CA ALA A 402 -11.64 0.67 -1.47
C ALA A 402 -11.69 -0.74 -0.85
N LEU A 403 -11.68 -1.80 -1.66
CA LEU A 403 -11.64 -3.18 -1.17
C LEU A 403 -10.26 -3.55 -0.63
N VAL A 404 -9.20 -3.28 -1.40
CA VAL A 404 -7.83 -3.64 -1.03
C VAL A 404 -7.33 -2.84 0.17
N GLY A 405 -7.77 -1.59 0.31
CA GLY A 405 -7.44 -0.74 1.45
C GLY A 405 -8.29 -0.97 2.69
N ARG A 406 -9.37 -1.77 2.62
CA ARG A 406 -10.33 -1.88 3.73
C ARG A 406 -9.66 -2.42 4.99
N GLY A 407 -9.67 -1.61 6.05
CA GLY A 407 -9.10 -1.97 7.36
C GLY A 407 -7.57 -1.83 7.44
N HIS A 408 -6.90 -1.41 6.36
CA HIS A 408 -5.47 -1.14 6.37
C HIS A 408 -5.20 0.32 6.74
N PRO A 409 -4.32 0.62 7.73
CA PRO A 409 -4.06 1.99 8.17
C PRO A 409 -3.58 2.90 7.03
N GLU A 410 -2.67 2.40 6.20
CA GLU A 410 -2.12 3.16 5.07
C GLU A 410 -3.01 3.16 3.81
N PHE A 411 -3.31 1.98 3.25
CA PHE A 411 -4.03 1.86 1.98
C PHE A 411 -5.52 2.22 2.03
N SER A 412 -6.12 2.40 3.22
CA SER A 412 -7.47 2.98 3.33
C SER A 412 -7.48 4.48 3.08
N THR A 413 -6.33 5.15 3.18
CA THR A 413 -6.19 6.59 2.98
C THR A 413 -5.99 6.95 1.51
N ASN A 414 -6.04 8.26 1.22
CA ASN A 414 -5.69 8.82 -0.08
C ASN A 414 -4.27 9.42 -0.11
N ARG A 415 -3.39 9.00 0.82
CA ARG A 415 -1.99 9.42 0.87
C ARG A 415 -1.14 8.71 -0.18
N GLN A 416 0.04 9.26 -0.45
CA GLN A 416 1.07 8.55 -1.22
C GLN A 416 1.61 7.37 -0.41
N GLN A 417 1.91 6.27 -1.10
CA GLN A 417 2.32 5.01 -0.48
C GLN A 417 3.43 4.35 -1.29
N ASP A 418 4.19 3.45 -0.66
CA ASP A 418 5.27 2.72 -1.30
C ASP A 418 4.75 1.55 -2.18
N ALA A 419 5.35 1.39 -3.35
CA ALA A 419 4.94 0.36 -4.32
C ALA A 419 5.31 -1.07 -3.88
N GLN A 420 6.41 -1.25 -3.14
CA GLN A 420 6.82 -2.56 -2.62
C GLN A 420 5.91 -3.00 -1.48
N GLU A 421 5.58 -2.08 -0.56
CA GLU A 421 4.64 -2.36 0.51
C GLU A 421 3.27 -2.77 -0.04
N PHE A 422 2.77 -2.02 -1.04
CA PHE A 422 1.50 -2.36 -1.69
C PHE A 422 1.55 -3.71 -2.41
N LEU A 423 2.65 -4.03 -3.09
CA LEU A 423 2.83 -5.33 -3.75
C LEU A 423 2.77 -6.48 -2.75
N LEU A 424 3.49 -6.39 -1.63
CA LEU A 424 3.45 -7.42 -0.59
C LEU A 424 2.06 -7.53 0.06
N HIS A 425 1.43 -6.41 0.38
CA HIS A 425 0.06 -6.39 0.91
C HIS A 425 -0.91 -7.11 -0.04
N PHE A 426 -0.81 -6.83 -1.34
CA PHE A 426 -1.64 -7.47 -2.34
C PHE A 426 -1.35 -8.97 -2.48
N ILE A 427 -0.08 -9.39 -2.50
CA ILE A 427 0.31 -10.81 -2.54
C ILE A 427 -0.23 -11.55 -1.31
N ASN A 428 -0.06 -10.99 -0.11
CA ASN A 428 -0.57 -11.60 1.13
C ASN A 428 -2.10 -11.70 1.14
N MET A 429 -2.79 -10.71 0.59
CA MET A 429 -4.24 -10.77 0.42
C MET A 429 -4.65 -11.85 -0.59
N VAL A 430 -3.88 -12.06 -1.67
CA VAL A 430 -4.08 -13.17 -2.60
C VAL A 430 -3.85 -14.52 -1.91
N GLU A 431 -2.77 -14.68 -1.14
CA GLU A 431 -2.49 -15.88 -0.33
C GLU A 431 -3.67 -16.24 0.57
N ARG A 432 -4.18 -15.25 1.31
CA ARG A 432 -5.29 -15.41 2.24
C ARG A 432 -6.58 -15.89 1.56
N ASN A 433 -6.77 -15.52 0.29
CA ASN A 433 -7.99 -15.80 -0.45
C ASN A 433 -7.86 -16.96 -1.46
N CYS A 434 -6.66 -17.49 -1.72
CA CYS A 434 -6.39 -18.53 -2.74
C CYS A 434 -5.96 -19.89 -2.16
N ARG A 435 -6.14 -20.16 -0.86
CA ARG A 435 -5.59 -21.35 -0.20
C ARG A 435 -5.97 -22.68 -0.84
N SER A 436 -7.25 -22.89 -1.15
CA SER A 436 -7.78 -24.18 -1.61
C SER A 436 -7.85 -24.32 -3.14
N GLY A 437 -7.13 -23.49 -3.90
CA GLY A 437 -7.18 -23.46 -5.37
C GLY A 437 -5.86 -23.03 -6.02
N ALA A 438 -5.92 -22.75 -7.33
CA ALA A 438 -4.77 -22.21 -8.06
C ALA A 438 -4.38 -20.85 -7.46
N ASN A 439 -3.14 -20.73 -6.99
CA ASN A 439 -2.67 -19.52 -6.32
C ASN A 439 -1.63 -18.79 -7.19
N PRO A 440 -1.96 -17.60 -7.71
CA PRO A 440 -1.07 -16.92 -8.65
C PRO A 440 0.18 -16.35 -7.98
N SER A 441 0.22 -16.24 -6.65
CA SER A 441 1.44 -15.85 -5.92
C SER A 441 2.55 -16.89 -6.02
N GLU A 442 2.25 -18.15 -6.33
CA GLU A 442 3.24 -19.20 -6.58
C GLU A 442 4.18 -18.85 -7.74
N ALA A 443 3.80 -17.91 -8.62
CA ALA A 443 4.66 -17.44 -9.70
C ALA A 443 5.85 -16.60 -9.20
N PHE A 444 5.70 -15.96 -8.04
CA PHE A 444 6.71 -15.12 -7.41
C PHE A 444 7.40 -15.80 -6.22
N ARG A 445 6.78 -16.81 -5.63
CA ARG A 445 7.26 -17.46 -4.41
C ARG A 445 8.55 -18.26 -4.67
N PHE A 446 9.55 -18.06 -3.83
CA PHE A 446 10.79 -18.84 -3.84
C PHE A 446 11.34 -19.12 -2.45
N LEU A 447 12.31 -20.04 -2.37
CA LEU A 447 12.99 -20.40 -1.14
C LEU A 447 14.38 -19.75 -1.09
N VAL A 448 14.66 -19.12 0.05
CA VAL A 448 15.98 -18.63 0.43
C VAL A 448 16.59 -19.60 1.41
N GLU A 449 17.81 -20.05 1.12
CA GLU A 449 18.63 -20.82 2.06
C GLU A 449 19.61 -19.88 2.76
N GLU A 450 19.58 -19.89 4.09
CA GLU A 450 20.54 -19.22 4.95
C GLU A 450 21.45 -20.27 5.59
N ARG A 451 22.75 -20.15 5.34
CA ARG A 451 23.80 -21.00 5.90
C ARG A 451 24.56 -20.20 6.94
N ILE A 452 24.53 -20.64 8.19
CA ILE A 452 25.27 -20.04 9.31
C ILE A 452 26.37 -21.01 9.74
N VAL A 453 27.62 -20.56 9.73
CA VAL A 453 28.77 -21.35 10.19
C VAL A 453 29.41 -20.69 11.40
N CYS A 454 29.51 -21.44 12.50
CA CYS A 454 30.27 -20.99 13.67
C CYS A 454 31.77 -21.00 13.33
N GLN A 455 32.46 -19.87 13.52
CA GLN A 455 33.88 -19.76 13.14
C GLN A 455 34.81 -20.61 14.00
N GLU A 456 34.42 -20.91 15.24
CA GLU A 456 35.22 -21.72 16.15
C GLU A 456 35.02 -23.22 15.93
N SER A 457 33.77 -23.67 15.90
CA SER A 457 33.46 -25.11 15.75
C SER A 457 33.45 -25.61 14.30
N GLN A 458 33.43 -24.69 13.32
CA GLN A 458 33.25 -24.99 11.89
C GLN A 458 31.96 -25.77 11.56
N LYS A 459 31.02 -25.86 12.51
CA LYS A 459 29.73 -26.50 12.31
C LYS A 459 28.73 -25.54 11.67
N ALA A 460 27.89 -26.07 10.79
CA ALA A 460 26.94 -25.31 9.99
C ALA A 460 25.49 -25.52 10.45
N LYS A 461 24.65 -24.52 10.26
CA LYS A 461 23.19 -24.62 10.35
C LYS A 461 22.59 -24.07 9.06
N TYR A 462 21.66 -24.83 8.50
CA TYR A 462 20.91 -24.46 7.31
C TYR A 462 19.47 -24.17 7.71
N THR A 463 18.96 -23.01 7.30
CA THR A 463 17.55 -22.64 7.48
C THR A 463 17.00 -22.17 6.15
N GLN A 464 15.79 -22.62 5.83
CA GLN A 464 15.09 -22.17 4.63
C GLN A 464 13.92 -21.28 5.02
N ARG A 465 13.67 -20.23 4.23
CA ARG A 465 12.51 -19.35 4.38
C ARG A 465 11.89 -19.02 3.03
N VAL A 466 10.58 -18.80 3.04
CA VAL A 466 9.84 -18.35 1.87
C VAL A 466 10.03 -16.85 1.68
N ASP A 467 10.23 -16.43 0.44
CA ASP A 467 10.26 -15.02 0.05
C ASP A 467 9.54 -14.82 -1.29
N TYR A 468 9.19 -13.56 -1.59
CA TYR A 468 8.55 -13.13 -2.83
C TYR A 468 9.38 -12.08 -3.58
N MET A 469 10.40 -11.51 -2.93
CA MET A 469 11.24 -10.49 -3.54
C MET A 469 12.67 -10.52 -3.03
N VAL A 470 13.60 -10.17 -3.93
CA VAL A 470 15.00 -10.00 -3.60
C VAL A 470 15.26 -8.54 -3.27
N GLN A 471 15.69 -8.27 -2.05
CA GLN A 471 16.08 -6.93 -1.64
C GLN A 471 17.56 -6.69 -1.96
N LEU A 472 17.83 -5.97 -3.05
CA LEU A 472 19.17 -5.77 -3.56
C LEU A 472 19.85 -4.59 -2.86
N PRO A 473 20.98 -4.80 -2.15
CA PRO A 473 21.74 -3.73 -1.51
C PRO A 473 22.41 -2.81 -2.53
N VAL A 474 22.63 -1.56 -2.13
CA VAL A 474 23.24 -0.52 -2.97
C VAL A 474 24.55 -0.07 -2.31
N PRO A 475 25.70 -0.67 -2.64
CA PRO A 475 26.99 -0.31 -2.08
C PRO A 475 27.49 1.01 -2.68
N MET A 476 27.30 2.12 -1.95
CA MET A 476 27.66 3.46 -2.41
C MET A 476 29.18 3.67 -2.58
N ASP A 477 30.00 2.86 -1.92
CA ASP A 477 31.46 2.84 -2.02
C ASP A 477 31.97 2.27 -3.35
N GLN A 478 31.13 1.50 -4.06
CA GLN A 478 31.44 0.89 -5.36
C GLN A 478 31.00 1.76 -6.56
N ALA A 479 30.73 3.05 -6.33
CA ALA A 479 30.39 3.98 -7.40
C ALA A 479 31.56 4.11 -8.39
N THR A 480 31.30 4.07 -9.70
CA THR A 480 32.35 4.13 -10.74
C THR A 480 32.77 5.56 -11.07
N ASN A 481 31.92 6.54 -10.75
CA ASN A 481 32.11 7.94 -11.07
C ASN A 481 32.46 8.80 -9.84
N THR A 482 33.16 8.23 -8.85
CA THR A 482 33.48 8.87 -7.56
C THR A 482 34.22 10.20 -7.71
N ASP A 483 35.15 10.32 -8.66
CA ASP A 483 35.88 11.56 -8.94
C ASP A 483 34.97 12.67 -9.51
N GLN A 484 34.00 12.29 -10.35
CA GLN A 484 32.99 13.22 -10.87
C GLN A 484 31.97 13.59 -9.78
N LEU A 485 31.56 12.62 -8.94
CA LEU A 485 30.69 12.83 -7.79
C LEU A 485 31.24 13.86 -6.82
N CYS A 486 32.53 13.82 -6.46
CA CYS A 486 33.11 14.83 -5.55
C CYS A 486 33.04 16.26 -6.15
N TYR A 487 33.40 16.41 -7.42
CA TYR A 487 33.32 17.71 -8.14
C TYR A 487 31.87 18.20 -8.31
N LEU A 488 30.92 17.27 -8.41
CA LEU A 488 29.50 17.56 -8.63
C LEU A 488 28.70 17.68 -7.34
N GLN A 489 29.08 17.03 -6.25
CA GLN A 489 28.57 17.30 -4.90
C GLN A 489 28.92 18.73 -4.47
N GLU A 490 30.09 19.23 -4.86
CA GLU A 490 30.43 20.64 -4.72
C GLU A 490 29.57 21.55 -5.61
N ALA A 491 29.10 21.08 -6.78
CA ALA A 491 28.18 21.80 -7.65
C ALA A 491 26.71 21.68 -7.21
N GLU A 492 26.31 20.59 -6.57
CA GLU A 492 25.03 20.40 -5.88
C GLU A 492 24.97 21.30 -4.67
N ARG A 493 26.03 21.41 -3.87
CA ARG A 493 26.15 22.42 -2.82
C ARG A 493 25.98 23.84 -3.37
N ARG A 494 26.50 24.14 -4.57
CA ARG A 494 26.30 25.45 -5.26
C ARG A 494 24.87 25.62 -5.81
N ARG A 495 24.19 24.54 -6.18
CA ARG A 495 22.75 24.54 -6.54
C ARG A 495 21.85 24.74 -5.35
N GLU A 496 22.19 24.12 -4.23
CA GLU A 496 21.55 24.33 -2.94
C GLU A 496 21.72 25.80 -2.48
N GLU A 497 22.79 26.45 -2.93
CA GLU A 497 23.04 27.90 -2.80
C GLU A 497 22.35 28.76 -3.89
N GLY A 498 21.61 28.17 -4.83
CA GLY A 498 20.75 28.87 -5.80
C GLY A 498 21.21 28.90 -7.26
N ASP A 499 22.25 28.18 -7.66
CA ASP A 499 22.70 28.12 -9.07
C ASP A 499 21.93 27.08 -9.92
N SER A 500 20.93 27.53 -10.67
CA SER A 500 20.06 26.67 -11.49
C SER A 500 20.71 26.10 -12.77
N ALA A 501 21.96 26.40 -13.09
CA ALA A 501 22.61 25.99 -14.35
C ALA A 501 23.45 24.70 -14.28
N ALA A 502 23.62 24.10 -13.09
CA ALA A 502 24.48 22.93 -12.95
C ALA A 502 23.79 21.61 -13.44
N PRO A 503 24.56 20.59 -13.87
CA PRO A 503 24.02 19.35 -14.46
C PRO A 503 23.66 18.23 -13.45
N THR A 504 22.47 17.63 -13.61
CA THR A 504 22.09 16.26 -13.18
C THR A 504 23.15 15.17 -13.08
N VAL A 505 23.82 14.87 -11.96
CA VAL A 505 24.74 13.70 -11.93
C VAL A 505 24.43 12.76 -10.78
N ARG A 506 24.18 11.50 -11.13
CA ARG A 506 23.86 10.42 -10.20
C ARG A 506 25.09 9.56 -9.93
N ALA A 507 25.11 8.93 -8.77
CA ALA A 507 26.10 7.89 -8.51
C ALA A 507 25.81 6.68 -9.40
N GLN A 508 26.78 6.28 -10.22
CA GLN A 508 26.68 5.13 -11.11
C GLN A 508 27.21 3.90 -10.39
N ILE A 509 26.33 2.94 -10.12
CA ILE A 509 26.67 1.72 -9.39
C ILE A 509 26.49 0.52 -10.33
N PRO A 510 27.52 -0.30 -10.55
CA PRO A 510 27.39 -1.50 -11.36
C PRO A 510 26.43 -2.50 -10.71
N PHE A 511 25.48 -3.04 -11.49
CA PHE A 511 24.56 -4.06 -11.00
C PHE A 511 25.27 -5.31 -10.46
N THR A 512 26.43 -5.67 -11.03
CA THR A 512 27.28 -6.77 -10.54
C THR A 512 27.79 -6.54 -9.12
N ALA A 513 28.08 -5.29 -8.73
CA ALA A 513 28.51 -4.95 -7.37
C ALA A 513 27.35 -5.14 -6.38
N CYS A 514 26.13 -4.72 -6.76
CA CYS A 514 24.93 -4.96 -5.98
C CYS A 514 24.65 -6.46 -5.76
N MET A 515 24.81 -7.28 -6.80
CA MET A 515 24.65 -8.74 -6.71
C MET A 515 25.74 -9.40 -5.88
N ALA A 516 26.99 -8.92 -5.96
CA ALA A 516 28.09 -9.40 -5.14
C ALA A 516 27.81 -9.14 -3.66
N ALA A 517 27.38 -7.91 -3.31
CA ALA A 517 27.02 -7.50 -1.96
C ALA A 517 25.84 -8.32 -1.39
N LEU A 518 24.89 -8.75 -2.22
CA LEU A 518 23.82 -9.66 -1.78
C LEU A 518 24.35 -11.04 -1.34
N SER A 519 25.40 -11.51 -1.99
CA SER A 519 25.99 -12.84 -1.76
C SER A 519 27.19 -12.85 -0.81
N GLU A 520 27.59 -11.67 -0.33
CA GLU A 520 28.73 -11.48 0.53
C GLU A 520 28.50 -12.14 1.91
N PRO A 521 29.47 -12.89 2.44
CA PRO A 521 29.33 -13.48 3.77
C PRO A 521 29.28 -12.40 4.86
N GLU A 522 28.20 -12.36 5.61
CA GLU A 522 28.01 -11.44 6.74
C GLU A 522 28.61 -12.04 8.02
N ILE A 523 29.39 -11.25 8.79
CA ILE A 523 29.96 -11.68 10.07
C ILE A 523 29.03 -11.26 11.22
N LEU A 524 28.52 -12.24 11.94
CA LEU A 524 27.74 -12.07 13.16
C LEU A 524 28.68 -12.11 14.37
N THR A 525 28.76 -11.02 15.14
CA THR A 525 29.74 -10.86 16.24
C THR A 525 29.25 -11.32 17.62
N ASP A 526 27.96 -11.60 17.78
CA ASP A 526 27.34 -12.04 19.06
C ASP A 526 26.42 -13.26 18.84
N PHE A 527 26.95 -14.31 18.20
CA PHE A 527 26.19 -15.51 17.86
C PHE A 527 26.34 -16.60 18.94
N TRP A 528 25.23 -17.10 19.48
CA TRP A 528 25.24 -18.24 20.38
C TRP A 528 25.48 -19.55 19.63
N SER A 529 26.60 -20.23 19.90
CA SER A 529 26.92 -21.52 19.29
C SER A 529 26.57 -22.68 20.21
N SER A 530 25.64 -23.54 19.80
CA SER A 530 25.28 -24.76 20.56
C SER A 530 26.42 -25.80 20.63
N ALA A 531 27.39 -25.73 19.72
CA ALA A 531 28.55 -26.63 19.73
C ALA A 531 29.64 -26.18 20.69
N VAL A 532 29.81 -24.86 20.85
CA VAL A 532 30.80 -24.27 21.78
C VAL A 532 30.17 -24.01 23.15
N GLN A 533 28.84 -23.89 23.21
CA GLN A 533 28.07 -23.49 24.39
C GLN A 533 28.51 -22.12 24.93
N ALA A 534 28.80 -21.19 24.02
CA ALA A 534 29.19 -19.82 24.32
C ALA A 534 28.81 -18.88 23.18
N LYS A 535 28.89 -17.57 23.44
CA LYS A 535 28.80 -16.52 22.42
C LYS A 535 30.10 -16.48 21.62
N THR A 536 29.99 -16.64 20.30
CA THR A 536 31.11 -16.68 19.35
C THR A 536 30.80 -15.82 18.11
N THR A 537 31.74 -15.76 17.17
CA THR A 537 31.48 -15.23 15.83
C THR A 537 30.93 -16.31 14.90
N ALA A 538 30.01 -15.92 14.02
CA ALA A 538 29.49 -16.79 12.96
C ALA A 538 29.48 -16.07 11.61
N THR A 539 29.57 -16.83 10.53
CA THR A 539 29.46 -16.31 9.17
C THR A 539 28.14 -16.77 8.57
N LYS A 540 27.30 -15.80 8.16
CA LYS A 540 26.02 -16.04 7.50
C LYS A 540 26.17 -15.84 5.99
N THR A 541 25.62 -16.76 5.21
CA THR A 541 25.59 -16.67 3.74
C THR A 541 24.18 -16.98 3.25
N THR A 542 23.67 -16.15 2.35
CA THR A 542 22.31 -16.27 1.79
C THR A 542 22.39 -16.71 0.34
N ARG A 543 21.59 -17.72 -0.04
CA ARG A 543 21.52 -18.29 -1.39
C ARG A 543 20.08 -18.65 -1.77
N PHE A 544 19.84 -18.90 -3.06
CA PHE A 544 18.53 -19.29 -3.55
C PHE A 544 18.39 -20.82 -3.51
N ALA A 545 17.52 -21.34 -2.66
CA ALA A 545 17.17 -22.77 -2.70
C ALA A 545 16.28 -23.09 -3.90
N SER A 546 15.44 -22.14 -4.33
CA SER A 546 14.64 -22.26 -5.56
C SER A 546 14.60 -20.94 -6.35
N PHE A 547 14.24 -21.03 -7.62
CA PHE A 547 14.14 -19.91 -8.55
C PHE A 547 12.70 -19.75 -9.08
N PRO A 548 12.02 -18.61 -8.81
CA PRO A 548 10.61 -18.42 -9.17
C PRO A 548 10.42 -18.26 -10.69
N ASP A 549 9.17 -18.35 -11.15
CA ASP A 549 8.83 -18.11 -12.57
C ASP A 549 9.01 -16.64 -12.93
N HIS A 550 8.65 -15.76 -12.00
CA HIS A 550 8.83 -14.32 -12.09
C HIS A 550 9.60 -13.85 -10.86
N LEU A 551 10.80 -13.32 -11.08
CA LEU A 551 11.66 -12.78 -10.04
C LEU A 551 11.39 -11.28 -9.85
N VAL A 552 11.11 -10.88 -8.61
CA VAL A 552 10.96 -9.46 -8.24
C VAL A 552 12.23 -9.01 -7.52
N ILE A 553 12.83 -7.92 -7.97
CA ILE A 553 14.00 -7.30 -7.34
C ILE A 553 13.63 -5.89 -6.88
N GLN A 554 13.78 -5.63 -5.57
CA GLN A 554 13.68 -4.30 -4.98
C GLN A 554 15.08 -3.71 -4.84
N ILE A 555 15.32 -2.53 -5.39
CA ILE A 555 16.55 -1.78 -5.12
C ILE A 555 16.42 -1.06 -3.79
N LYS A 556 17.29 -1.37 -2.83
CA LYS A 556 17.32 -0.70 -1.50
C LYS A 556 17.97 0.69 -1.60
N LYS A 557 17.35 1.59 -2.36
CA LYS A 557 17.79 2.98 -2.55
C LYS A 557 17.28 3.95 -1.49
N PHE A 558 17.06 3.47 -0.26
CA PHE A 558 16.65 4.28 0.87
C PHE A 558 17.55 3.96 2.06
N THR A 559 18.04 5.00 2.73
CA THR A 559 18.91 4.87 3.91
C THR A 559 18.59 5.96 4.93
N PHE A 560 19.09 5.84 6.15
CA PHE A 560 18.96 6.88 7.16
C PHE A 560 20.12 7.88 7.06
N GLY A 561 19.80 9.17 7.13
CA GLY A 561 20.79 10.23 7.33
C GLY A 561 21.31 10.27 8.78
N LEU A 562 22.24 11.18 9.07
CA LEU A 562 22.83 11.36 10.40
C LEU A 562 21.78 11.67 11.48
N ASP A 563 20.70 12.34 11.09
CA ASP A 563 19.61 12.75 11.99
C ASP A 563 18.45 11.73 12.02
N TRP A 564 18.66 10.49 11.54
CA TRP A 564 17.62 9.47 11.39
C TRP A 564 16.48 9.82 10.43
N VAL A 565 16.65 10.88 9.62
CA VAL A 565 15.71 11.22 8.55
C VAL A 565 15.94 10.27 7.37
N PRO A 566 14.89 9.57 6.86
CA PRO A 566 15.02 8.72 5.68
C PRO A 566 15.39 9.53 4.44
N LYS A 567 16.43 9.10 3.74
CA LYS A 567 16.94 9.71 2.50
C LYS A 567 16.88 8.72 1.35
N LYS A 568 16.38 9.18 0.20
CA LYS A 568 16.46 8.47 -1.07
C LYS A 568 17.88 8.60 -1.63
N LEU A 569 18.48 7.47 -1.99
CA LEU A 569 19.73 7.42 -2.74
C LEU A 569 19.39 7.65 -4.22
N ASP A 570 19.76 8.81 -4.75
CA ASP A 570 19.63 9.10 -6.19
C ASP A 570 20.78 8.44 -6.96
N VAL A 571 20.59 7.15 -7.26
CA VAL A 571 21.57 6.28 -7.91
C VAL A 571 21.08 5.85 -9.28
N SER A 572 22.01 5.67 -10.20
CA SER A 572 21.81 5.04 -11.51
C SER A 572 22.47 3.66 -11.47
N ILE A 573 21.68 2.60 -11.63
CA ILE A 573 22.15 1.22 -11.60
C ILE A 573 21.84 0.60 -12.96
N ASP A 574 22.86 0.27 -13.75
CA ASP A 574 22.64 -0.33 -15.08
C ASP A 574 22.13 -1.78 -14.95
N VAL A 575 20.81 -1.93 -14.94
CA VAL A 575 20.12 -3.21 -14.77
C VAL A 575 20.11 -3.99 -16.09
N PRO A 576 20.61 -5.24 -16.13
CA PRO A 576 20.77 -5.99 -17.37
C PRO A 576 19.43 -6.53 -17.89
N ASP A 577 19.26 -6.59 -19.22
CA ASP A 577 18.08 -7.20 -19.84
C ASP A 577 18.00 -8.71 -19.62
N THR A 578 19.15 -9.38 -19.49
CA THR A 578 19.25 -10.82 -19.20
C THR A 578 20.03 -11.03 -17.92
N LEU A 579 19.50 -11.84 -17.02
CA LEU A 579 20.06 -12.09 -15.71
C LEU A 579 20.26 -13.59 -15.50
N ASP A 580 21.49 -13.99 -15.18
CA ASP A 580 21.83 -15.37 -14.80
C ASP A 580 22.22 -15.42 -13.33
N LEU A 581 21.37 -16.06 -12.53
CA LEU A 581 21.54 -16.27 -11.09
C LEU A 581 21.95 -17.71 -10.76
N SER A 582 22.23 -18.56 -11.75
CA SER A 582 22.55 -19.98 -11.52
C SER A 582 23.71 -20.18 -10.54
N GLY A 583 24.72 -19.29 -10.55
CA GLY A 583 25.84 -19.30 -9.61
C GLY A 583 25.47 -18.96 -8.14
N LEU A 584 24.26 -18.48 -7.89
CA LEU A 584 23.73 -18.18 -6.56
C LEU A 584 22.77 -19.27 -6.03
N ARG A 585 22.60 -20.38 -6.77
CA ARG A 585 21.82 -21.52 -6.30
C ARG A 585 22.49 -22.14 -5.06
N ALA A 586 21.67 -22.42 -4.07
CA ALA A 586 22.08 -23.09 -2.85
C ALA A 586 22.32 -24.58 -3.13
N THR A 587 23.28 -25.18 -2.43
CA THR A 587 23.64 -26.58 -2.62
C THR A 587 23.24 -27.45 -1.42
N GLY A 588 22.64 -26.85 -0.38
CA GLY A 588 22.33 -27.51 0.88
C GLY A 588 23.60 -27.98 1.61
N GLN A 589 23.40 -28.86 2.59
CA GLN A 589 24.49 -29.47 3.34
C GLN A 589 25.44 -30.25 2.41
N GLN A 590 26.73 -29.96 2.49
CA GLN A 590 27.74 -30.66 1.70
C GLN A 590 28.30 -31.91 2.41
N PRO A 591 28.72 -32.94 1.67
CA PRO A 591 29.41 -34.10 2.24
C PRO A 591 30.67 -33.66 3.00
N GLY A 592 30.72 -33.93 4.31
CA GLY A 592 31.83 -33.55 5.19
C GLY A 592 31.56 -32.35 6.11
N GLU A 593 30.42 -31.69 5.96
CA GLU A 593 29.99 -30.65 6.91
C GLU A 593 29.25 -31.25 8.12
N GLU A 594 29.71 -30.88 9.31
CA GLU A 594 29.02 -31.22 10.56
C GLU A 594 27.97 -30.16 10.90
N LEU A 595 26.77 -30.60 11.27
CA LEU A 595 25.70 -29.68 11.68
C LEU A 595 25.89 -29.22 13.13
N LEU A 596 25.46 -27.99 13.39
CA LEU A 596 25.33 -27.49 14.76
C LEU A 596 24.34 -28.38 15.53
N PRO A 597 24.67 -28.82 16.76
CA PRO A 597 23.74 -29.60 17.57
C PRO A 597 22.45 -28.82 17.76
N GLU A 598 21.31 -29.43 17.42
CA GLU A 598 20.04 -28.92 17.90
C GLU A 598 20.02 -29.11 19.41
N VAL A 599 19.67 -28.06 20.16
CA VAL A 599 19.42 -28.16 21.60
C VAL A 599 18.09 -28.91 21.78
N ALA A 600 18.06 -30.18 21.42
CA ALA A 600 17.01 -31.08 21.82
C ALA A 600 17.25 -31.40 23.31
N PRO A 601 16.22 -31.37 24.17
CA PRO A 601 16.34 -31.96 25.49
C PRO A 601 16.80 -33.42 25.30
N PRO A 602 17.75 -33.91 26.11
CA PRO A 602 18.27 -35.26 25.94
C PRO A 602 17.11 -36.25 25.93
N SER A 603 17.04 -37.05 24.87
CA SER A 603 16.10 -38.16 24.77
C SER A 603 16.44 -39.15 25.88
N LEU A 604 15.62 -39.22 26.92
CA LEU A 604 15.66 -40.30 27.89
C LEU A 604 15.22 -41.58 27.18
N VAL A 605 16.15 -42.23 26.49
CA VAL A 605 15.98 -43.58 25.99
C VAL A 605 16.13 -44.52 27.19
N THR A 606 15.01 -44.77 27.87
CA THR A 606 14.79 -46.05 28.55
C THR A 606 13.54 -46.67 27.93
N PRO A 607 13.62 -47.91 27.40
CA PRO A 607 12.44 -48.59 26.91
C PRO A 607 11.50 -48.88 28.08
N ASP A 608 10.21 -48.60 27.87
CA ASP A 608 9.07 -49.07 28.66
C ASP A 608 8.86 -48.48 30.07
N VAL A 609 8.60 -47.17 30.20
CA VAL A 609 7.77 -46.64 31.31
C VAL A 609 6.98 -45.40 30.85
N GLU A 610 5.67 -45.36 31.12
CA GLU A 610 4.78 -44.22 30.91
C GLU A 610 5.36 -42.91 31.49
N VAL A 611 5.39 -41.85 30.68
CA VAL A 611 5.93 -40.53 31.04
C VAL A 611 5.04 -39.87 32.10
N LYS A 612 5.44 -39.97 33.38
CA LYS A 612 5.10 -38.96 34.39
C LYS A 612 6.11 -37.81 34.26
N ALA A 613 5.62 -36.57 34.24
CA ALA A 613 6.46 -35.39 34.27
C ALA A 613 7.51 -35.50 35.40
N PRO A 614 8.80 -35.21 35.13
CA PRO A 614 9.84 -35.33 36.14
C PRO A 614 9.54 -34.35 37.28
N VAL A 615 9.33 -34.88 38.48
CA VAL A 615 9.15 -34.09 39.69
C VAL A 615 10.51 -33.48 40.03
N LEU A 616 10.64 -32.16 39.89
CA LEU A 616 11.85 -31.43 40.29
C LEU A 616 12.01 -31.55 41.80
N ASP A 617 13.23 -31.76 42.27
CA ASP A 617 13.52 -31.79 43.70
C ASP A 617 13.57 -30.36 44.27
N ASP A 618 12.45 -29.91 44.81
CA ASP A 618 12.26 -28.58 45.40
C ASP A 618 13.26 -28.28 46.54
N SER A 619 13.82 -29.30 47.18
CA SER A 619 14.82 -29.13 48.23
C SER A 619 16.17 -28.66 47.67
N THR A 620 16.61 -29.28 46.56
CA THR A 620 17.81 -28.88 45.82
C THR A 620 17.63 -27.50 45.18
N VAL A 621 16.45 -27.22 44.59
CA VAL A 621 16.15 -25.89 44.01
C VAL A 621 16.20 -24.80 45.08
N SER A 622 15.60 -25.04 46.24
CA SER A 622 15.55 -24.07 47.34
C SER A 622 16.95 -23.76 47.89
N GLN A 623 17.81 -24.77 48.03
CA GLN A 623 19.20 -24.58 48.49
C GLN A 623 20.04 -23.80 47.48
N LEU A 624 19.89 -24.06 46.18
CA LEU A 624 20.58 -23.28 45.14
C LEU A 624 20.08 -21.81 45.11
N CYS A 625 18.80 -21.58 45.38
CA CYS A 625 18.27 -20.22 45.55
C CYS A 625 18.82 -19.51 46.79
N GLU A 626 18.97 -20.23 47.92
CA GLU A 626 19.60 -19.69 49.14
C GLU A 626 21.08 -19.31 48.90
N MET A 627 21.76 -20.00 47.98
CA MET A 627 23.12 -19.64 47.53
C MET A 627 23.17 -18.40 46.63
N GLY A 628 22.01 -17.83 46.27
CA GLY A 628 21.88 -16.59 45.51
C GLY A 628 21.64 -16.77 44.01
N PHE A 629 21.42 -18.00 43.53
CA PHE A 629 21.13 -18.24 42.11
C PHE A 629 19.65 -17.97 41.76
N PRO A 630 19.34 -17.46 40.55
CA PRO A 630 17.97 -17.22 40.10
C PRO A 630 17.13 -18.51 40.09
N LEU A 631 15.88 -18.43 40.57
CA LEU A 631 14.98 -19.57 40.73
C LEU A 631 14.79 -20.42 39.46
N GLU A 632 14.62 -19.77 38.31
CA GLU A 632 14.43 -20.47 37.04
C GLU A 632 15.71 -21.16 36.55
N ALA A 633 16.88 -20.59 36.84
CA ALA A 633 18.17 -21.22 36.58
C ALA A 633 18.35 -22.48 37.45
N CYS A 634 17.97 -22.41 38.73
CA CYS A 634 18.00 -23.56 39.64
C CYS A 634 17.09 -24.70 39.17
N LYS A 635 15.89 -24.36 38.71
CA LYS A 635 14.96 -25.35 38.13
C LYS A 635 15.52 -25.99 36.86
N LYS A 636 16.11 -25.20 35.96
CA LYS A 636 16.79 -25.70 34.76
C LYS A 636 17.95 -26.63 35.10
N ALA A 637 18.77 -26.25 36.07
CA ALA A 637 19.91 -27.04 36.50
C ALA A 637 19.51 -28.41 37.04
N VAL A 638 18.50 -28.45 37.92
CA VAL A 638 17.96 -29.70 38.48
C VAL A 638 17.31 -30.56 37.38
N TYR A 639 16.62 -29.93 36.42
CA TYR A 639 16.03 -30.60 35.28
C TYR A 639 17.06 -31.25 34.35
N TYR A 640 18.04 -30.47 33.87
CA TYR A 640 19.05 -30.94 32.89
C TYR A 640 20.07 -31.91 33.49
N THR A 641 20.26 -31.88 34.81
CA THR A 641 21.11 -32.86 35.52
C THR A 641 20.34 -34.10 35.96
N GLY A 642 19.02 -34.16 35.73
CA GLY A 642 18.18 -35.33 36.07
C GLY A 642 18.09 -35.62 37.56
N ASN A 643 18.01 -34.59 38.41
CA ASN A 643 17.93 -34.69 39.88
C ASN A 643 19.11 -35.47 40.52
N THR A 644 20.32 -35.38 39.96
CA THR A 644 21.51 -36.11 40.45
C THR A 644 22.21 -35.49 41.67
N GLY A 645 21.60 -34.45 42.28
CA GLY A 645 22.06 -33.80 43.50
C GLY A 645 22.56 -32.36 43.30
N ILE A 646 22.84 -31.68 44.42
CA ILE A 646 23.18 -30.24 44.46
C ILE A 646 24.49 -29.93 43.73
N ASP A 647 25.53 -30.76 43.91
CA ASP A 647 26.85 -30.53 43.30
C ASP A 647 26.79 -30.58 41.76
N ALA A 648 25.99 -31.49 41.20
CA ALA A 648 25.78 -31.61 39.76
C ALA A 648 25.02 -30.40 39.21
N ALA A 649 23.95 -29.98 39.90
CA ALA A 649 23.17 -28.80 39.54
C ALA A 649 23.98 -27.50 39.69
N MET A 650 24.83 -27.38 40.71
CA MET A 650 25.72 -26.25 40.90
C MET A 650 26.78 -26.14 39.79
N ASN A 651 27.39 -27.27 39.40
CA ASN A 651 28.31 -27.31 38.26
C ASN A 651 27.62 -26.93 36.94
N TRP A 652 26.37 -27.36 36.75
CA TRP A 652 25.58 -26.96 35.59
C TRP A 652 25.30 -25.45 35.58
N ILE A 653 24.88 -24.89 36.73
CA ILE A 653 24.66 -23.45 36.88
C ILE A 653 25.94 -22.67 36.56
N MET A 654 27.08 -23.10 37.10
CA MET A 654 28.34 -22.41 36.84
C MET A 654 28.75 -22.44 35.38
N GLY A 655 28.45 -23.52 34.66
CA GLY A 655 28.75 -23.66 33.23
C GLY A 655 27.78 -22.93 32.30
N HIS A 656 26.60 -22.52 32.78
CA HIS A 656 25.54 -21.90 31.97
C HIS A 656 25.12 -20.52 32.50
N MET A 657 25.86 -19.92 33.44
CA MET A 657 25.48 -18.65 34.09
C MET A 657 25.50 -17.46 33.13
N ASP A 658 26.30 -17.54 32.06
CA ASP A 658 26.42 -16.52 31.02
C ASP A 658 25.45 -16.76 29.85
N ASP A 659 24.61 -17.81 29.91
CA ASP A 659 23.63 -18.11 28.88
C ASP A 659 22.54 -17.03 28.85
N PRO A 660 22.12 -16.56 27.66
CA PRO A 660 21.08 -15.54 27.54
C PRO A 660 19.73 -16.00 28.13
N ASP A 661 19.45 -17.30 28.09
CA ASP A 661 18.23 -17.90 28.63
C ASP A 661 18.38 -18.38 30.08
N PHE A 662 19.52 -18.14 30.74
CA PHE A 662 19.84 -18.67 32.06
C PHE A 662 18.72 -18.40 33.10
N SER A 663 18.13 -17.21 33.05
CA SER A 663 17.04 -16.78 33.96
C SER A 663 15.64 -16.93 33.38
N ALA A 664 15.49 -17.38 32.12
CA ALA A 664 14.19 -17.56 31.48
C ALA A 664 13.43 -18.76 32.08
N PRO A 665 12.08 -18.75 32.13
CA PRO A 665 11.30 -19.86 32.67
C PRO A 665 11.56 -21.19 31.95
N LEU A 666 11.60 -22.31 32.69
CA LEU A 666 11.70 -23.64 32.10
C LEU A 666 10.36 -24.05 31.45
N VAL A 667 10.31 -24.15 30.13
CA VAL A 667 9.14 -24.66 29.39
C VAL A 667 9.39 -26.13 29.03
N LEU A 668 8.64 -27.04 29.64
CA LEU A 668 8.74 -28.48 29.38
C LEU A 668 7.96 -28.87 28.11
N PRO A 669 8.51 -29.69 27.20
CA PRO A 669 7.75 -30.19 26.05
C PRO A 669 6.58 -31.05 26.54
N GLY A 670 5.35 -30.61 26.27
CA GLY A 670 4.13 -31.31 26.69
C GLY A 670 3.44 -30.74 27.94
N CYS A 671 4.02 -29.76 28.63
CA CYS A 671 3.31 -28.98 29.65
C CYS A 671 2.98 -27.59 29.11
N SER A 672 1.85 -27.48 28.41
CA SER A 672 1.06 -26.26 28.52
C SER A 672 0.84 -26.00 30.01
N SER A 673 1.23 -24.81 30.47
CA SER A 673 0.93 -24.21 31.77
C SER A 673 -0.12 -24.96 32.61
N GLY A 674 0.29 -25.37 33.82
CA GLY A 674 -0.56 -26.08 34.78
C GLY A 674 -1.88 -25.35 35.11
N PRO A 675 -2.86 -26.08 35.66
CA PRO A 675 -4.25 -25.65 35.81
C PRO A 675 -4.37 -24.57 36.90
N GLY A 676 -4.13 -23.33 36.51
CA GLY A 676 -4.34 -22.14 37.33
C GLY A 676 -5.00 -21.08 36.46
N THR A 677 -6.33 -21.12 36.40
CA THR A 677 -7.20 -20.07 35.85
C THR A 677 -6.84 -19.56 34.45
N THR A 678 -6.90 -20.40 33.42
CA THR A 678 -7.37 -19.93 32.13
C THR A 678 -8.89 -20.11 32.12
N PRO A 679 -9.69 -19.07 31.80
CA PRO A 679 -11.07 -19.35 31.48
C PRO A 679 -11.03 -20.32 30.30
N THR A 680 -11.78 -21.41 30.38
CA THR A 680 -12.34 -22.05 29.19
C THR A 680 -13.18 -20.99 28.48
N GLU A 681 -12.51 -20.05 27.80
CA GLU A 681 -13.17 -19.19 26.84
C GLU A 681 -13.59 -20.12 25.72
N SER A 682 -14.89 -20.40 25.68
CA SER A 682 -15.55 -20.99 24.54
C SER A 682 -15.07 -20.27 23.28
N VAL A 683 -14.40 -20.99 22.40
CA VAL A 683 -13.94 -20.44 21.12
C VAL A 683 -15.16 -19.90 20.37
N SER A 684 -15.09 -18.65 19.92
CA SER A 684 -16.19 -18.01 19.18
C SER A 684 -16.53 -18.82 17.92
N GLU A 685 -17.77 -19.34 17.84
CA GLU A 685 -18.22 -20.10 16.67
C GLU A 685 -18.26 -19.25 15.39
N GLU A 686 -18.47 -17.94 15.51
CA GLU A 686 -18.43 -17.00 14.39
C GLU A 686 -17.00 -16.85 13.83
N HIS A 687 -16.00 -16.74 14.71
CA HIS A 687 -14.59 -16.68 14.30
C HIS A 687 -14.14 -18.01 13.69
N LEU A 688 -14.57 -19.14 14.26
CA LEU A 688 -14.34 -20.47 13.67
C LEU A 688 -14.95 -20.59 12.28
N ALA A 689 -16.21 -20.20 12.11
CA ALA A 689 -16.88 -20.24 10.81
C ALA A 689 -16.16 -19.37 9.77
N THR A 690 -15.66 -18.21 10.18
CA THR A 690 -14.89 -17.30 9.33
C THR A 690 -13.60 -17.96 8.84
N ILE A 691 -12.79 -18.52 9.75
CA ILE A 691 -11.53 -19.18 9.40
C ILE A 691 -11.77 -20.45 8.55
N VAL A 692 -12.79 -21.25 8.90
CA VAL A 692 -13.17 -22.43 8.10
C VAL A 692 -13.61 -22.03 6.69
N SER A 693 -14.31 -20.90 6.54
CA SER A 693 -14.70 -20.38 5.22
C SER A 693 -13.50 -19.92 4.37
N MET A 694 -12.36 -19.61 4.99
CA MET A 694 -11.09 -19.33 4.29
C MET A 694 -10.40 -20.61 3.78
N GLY A 695 -10.92 -21.79 4.13
CA GLY A 695 -10.44 -23.08 3.64
C GLY A 695 -9.67 -23.93 4.67
N PHE A 696 -9.71 -23.57 5.96
CA PHE A 696 -9.04 -24.32 7.03
C PHE A 696 -9.95 -25.35 7.71
N SER A 697 -9.35 -26.40 8.27
CA SER A 697 -10.11 -27.37 9.07
C SER A 697 -10.59 -26.75 10.39
N ARG A 698 -11.66 -27.30 10.98
CA ARG A 698 -12.17 -26.84 12.28
C ARG A 698 -11.11 -26.98 13.38
N ASP A 699 -10.24 -27.99 13.29
CA ASP A 699 -9.18 -28.24 14.26
C ASP A 699 -8.03 -27.24 14.14
N GLN A 700 -7.62 -26.92 12.91
CA GLN A 700 -6.62 -25.88 12.63
C GLN A 700 -7.13 -24.50 13.12
N ALA A 701 -8.37 -24.15 12.81
CA ALA A 701 -9.01 -22.92 13.26
C ALA A 701 -9.09 -22.83 14.79
N THR A 702 -9.37 -23.95 15.46
CA THR A 702 -9.44 -24.03 16.92
C THR A 702 -8.06 -23.86 17.55
N LYS A 703 -7.01 -24.50 17.00
CA LYS A 703 -5.63 -24.35 17.48
C LYS A 703 -5.17 -22.90 17.39
N ALA A 704 -5.47 -22.22 16.29
CA ALA A 704 -5.10 -20.84 16.09
C ALA A 704 -5.80 -19.87 17.05
N LEU A 705 -7.12 -19.98 17.20
CA LEU A 705 -7.87 -19.12 18.12
C LEU A 705 -7.44 -19.34 19.57
N ARG A 706 -7.04 -20.57 19.94
CA ARG A 706 -6.43 -20.84 21.26
C ARG A 706 -5.05 -20.21 21.42
N ALA A 707 -4.21 -20.26 20.39
CA ALA A 707 -2.87 -19.67 20.42
C ALA A 707 -2.90 -18.13 20.51
N THR A 708 -4.00 -17.49 20.08
CA THR A 708 -4.10 -16.03 19.97
C THR A 708 -5.13 -15.40 20.90
N SER A 709 -5.57 -16.12 21.93
CA SER A 709 -6.56 -15.65 22.90
C SER A 709 -7.85 -15.15 22.23
N ASN A 710 -8.39 -15.91 21.28
CA ASN A 710 -9.63 -15.66 20.54
C ASN A 710 -9.66 -14.38 19.67
N VAL A 711 -8.52 -13.73 19.42
CA VAL A 711 -8.43 -12.58 18.51
C VAL A 711 -8.37 -13.07 17.06
N LEU A 712 -9.37 -12.73 16.26
CA LEU A 712 -9.53 -13.20 14.87
C LEU A 712 -8.33 -12.84 13.99
N ASP A 713 -7.94 -11.56 13.94
CA ASP A 713 -6.86 -11.11 13.03
C ASP A 713 -5.54 -11.82 13.32
N ARG A 714 -5.19 -11.92 14.61
CA ARG A 714 -4.01 -12.67 15.05
C ARG A 714 -4.13 -14.15 14.74
N ALA A 715 -5.31 -14.75 14.89
CA ALA A 715 -5.53 -16.17 14.58
C ALA A 715 -5.31 -16.45 13.09
N VAL A 716 -5.79 -15.56 12.22
CA VAL A 716 -5.55 -15.65 10.77
C VAL A 716 -4.05 -15.59 10.48
N ASP A 717 -3.33 -14.58 11.01
CA ASP A 717 -1.87 -14.46 10.80
C ASP A 717 -1.10 -15.65 11.38
N TRP A 718 -1.52 -16.18 12.54
CA TRP A 718 -0.91 -17.35 13.16
C TRP A 718 -1.05 -18.59 12.28
N ILE A 719 -2.24 -18.83 11.71
CA ILE A 719 -2.46 -19.98 10.82
C ILE A 719 -1.57 -19.89 9.59
N PHE A 720 -1.51 -18.72 8.94
CA PHE A 720 -0.70 -18.58 7.72
C PHE A 720 0.80 -18.69 7.99
N SER A 721 1.28 -18.28 9.17
CA SER A 721 2.69 -18.42 9.56
C SER A 721 3.08 -19.82 10.02
N HIS A 722 2.13 -20.61 10.54
CA HIS A 722 2.37 -21.97 11.06
C HIS A 722 1.76 -23.05 10.15
N LEU A 723 1.44 -22.68 8.92
CA LEU A 723 0.66 -23.53 8.04
C LEU A 723 1.43 -24.81 7.67
N ASP A 724 2.70 -24.66 7.33
CA ASP A 724 3.57 -25.78 6.94
C ASP A 724 3.77 -26.74 8.13
N ASP A 725 3.90 -26.19 9.34
CA ASP A 725 3.98 -26.98 10.58
C ASP A 725 2.68 -27.75 10.83
N LEU A 726 1.52 -27.11 10.67
CA LEU A 726 0.21 -27.74 10.86
C LEU A 726 -0.03 -28.86 9.83
N GLU A 727 0.34 -28.65 8.57
CA GLU A 727 0.22 -29.68 7.52
C GLU A 727 1.18 -30.85 7.77
N SER A 728 2.40 -30.59 8.29
CA SER A 728 3.33 -31.65 8.68
C SER A 728 2.80 -32.51 9.84
N MET A 729 2.04 -31.92 10.77
CA MET A 729 1.43 -32.63 11.90
C MET A 729 0.25 -33.52 11.46
N ASP A 730 -0.61 -33.04 10.54
CA ASP A 730 -1.77 -33.82 10.06
C ASP A 730 -1.34 -35.10 9.31
N VAL A 731 -0.19 -35.08 8.62
CA VAL A 731 0.38 -36.28 7.95
C VAL A 731 0.88 -37.32 8.98
N SER A 732 1.30 -36.88 10.17
CA SER A 732 1.80 -37.78 11.22
C SER A 732 0.69 -38.51 11.99
N GLU A 733 -0.53 -37.95 12.04
CA GLU A 733 -1.71 -38.56 12.68
C GLU A 733 -2.59 -39.37 11.70
N GLY A 734 -2.47 -39.13 10.39
CA GLY A 734 -3.23 -39.84 9.35
C GLY A 734 -2.65 -41.19 8.91
N GLY A 735 -2.91 -42.26 9.66
CA GLY A 735 -2.94 -43.64 9.13
C GLY A 735 -1.61 -44.42 9.12
N ARG A 736 -1.22 -44.98 10.27
CA ARG A 736 -0.22 -46.06 10.35
C ARG A 736 -0.80 -47.39 9.83
N SER A 737 -0.34 -47.85 8.67
CA SER A 737 -0.26 -49.27 8.34
C SER A 737 1.21 -49.65 8.33
N ALA A 738 1.63 -50.53 9.25
CA ALA A 738 3.01 -50.94 9.41
C ALA A 738 3.43 -51.94 8.31
N ALA A 739 4.07 -51.45 7.26
CA ALA A 739 5.07 -52.16 6.45
C ALA A 739 5.66 -51.17 5.44
N GLU A 740 6.98 -51.27 5.20
CA GLU A 740 7.81 -50.42 4.32
C GLU A 740 8.38 -49.15 4.98
N SER A 741 9.44 -49.38 5.77
CA SER A 741 10.41 -48.38 6.19
C SER A 741 11.62 -48.43 5.26
N GLU A 742 11.68 -47.56 4.25
CA GLU A 742 12.94 -47.12 3.62
C GLU A 742 12.68 -45.82 2.83
N GLY A 743 13.38 -44.74 3.18
CA GLY A 743 13.24 -43.40 2.56
C GLY A 743 12.29 -42.46 3.32
N ARG A 744 12.75 -41.83 4.41
CA ARG A 744 12.09 -40.64 4.95
C ARG A 744 12.39 -39.47 4.00
N ASP A 745 11.48 -39.20 3.07
CA ASP A 745 11.42 -37.86 2.47
C ASP A 745 11.05 -36.85 3.58
N PRO A 746 11.68 -35.66 3.61
CA PRO A 746 11.33 -34.62 4.57
C PRO A 746 9.85 -34.20 4.39
N PRO A 747 9.20 -33.66 5.44
CA PRO A 747 7.81 -33.22 5.35
C PRO A 747 7.63 -32.26 4.17
N PRO A 748 6.46 -32.27 3.50
CA PRO A 748 6.24 -31.44 2.32
C PRO A 748 6.33 -29.97 2.72
N GLY A 749 7.41 -29.30 2.31
CA GLY A 749 7.59 -27.87 2.49
C GLY A 749 6.62 -27.04 1.64
N PRO A 750 6.67 -25.71 1.76
CA PRO A 750 5.77 -24.81 1.04
C PRO A 750 5.90 -25.02 -0.48
N ARG A 751 4.75 -25.08 -1.18
CA ARG A 751 4.72 -25.29 -2.63
C ARG A 751 5.44 -24.14 -3.34
N VAL A 752 6.53 -24.46 -4.04
CA VAL A 752 7.31 -23.53 -4.86
C VAL A 752 7.54 -24.13 -6.25
N ARG A 753 7.55 -23.25 -7.27
CA ARG A 753 7.93 -23.61 -8.63
C ARG A 753 9.41 -23.35 -8.80
N ASP A 754 10.19 -24.40 -9.05
CA ASP A 754 11.63 -24.30 -9.25
C ASP A 754 12.01 -24.46 -10.74
N GLY A 755 13.13 -23.85 -11.14
CA GLY A 755 13.61 -23.89 -12.52
C GLY A 755 15.02 -23.33 -12.68
N PRO A 756 15.48 -23.15 -13.94
CA PRO A 756 16.79 -22.55 -14.22
C PRO A 756 16.83 -21.09 -13.75
N GLY A 757 17.96 -20.65 -13.19
CA GLY A 757 18.16 -19.29 -12.70
C GLY A 757 18.37 -18.23 -13.79
N LYS A 758 17.83 -18.42 -15.00
CA LYS A 758 18.03 -17.54 -16.15
C LYS A 758 16.76 -16.73 -16.43
N TYR A 759 16.89 -15.42 -16.53
CA TYR A 759 15.76 -14.50 -16.63
C TYR A 759 15.94 -13.43 -17.71
N GLU A 760 14.82 -12.94 -18.22
CA GLU A 760 14.71 -11.76 -19.08
C GLU A 760 13.89 -10.67 -18.38
N LEU A 761 14.38 -9.43 -18.39
CA LEU A 761 13.67 -8.28 -17.86
C LEU A 761 12.42 -8.01 -18.73
N PHE A 762 11.24 -7.98 -18.11
CA PHE A 762 10.00 -7.70 -18.82
C PHE A 762 9.24 -6.49 -18.29
N ALA A 763 9.48 -6.07 -17.04
CA ALA A 763 8.87 -4.87 -16.50
C ALA A 763 9.69 -4.24 -15.37
N PHE A 764 9.49 -2.95 -15.13
CA PHE A 764 10.00 -2.28 -13.94
C PHE A 764 9.08 -1.12 -13.54
N VAL A 765 9.07 -0.81 -12.24
CA VAL A 765 8.33 0.31 -11.62
C VAL A 765 9.36 1.34 -11.15
N SER A 766 9.17 2.60 -11.51
CA SER A 766 10.06 3.70 -11.17
C SER A 766 9.39 4.67 -10.21
N HIS A 767 10.10 5.06 -9.14
CA HIS A 767 9.71 6.15 -8.25
C HIS A 767 10.43 7.43 -8.65
N MET A 768 9.66 8.41 -9.14
CA MET A 768 10.13 9.73 -9.57
C MET A 768 10.07 10.72 -8.41
N GLY A 769 11.14 11.48 -8.16
CA GLY A 769 11.23 12.46 -7.08
C GLY A 769 12.35 12.13 -6.09
N THR A 770 12.98 13.16 -5.54
CA THR A 770 14.14 13.03 -4.63
C THR A 770 13.76 12.80 -3.17
N SER A 771 12.48 13.02 -2.84
CA SER A 771 11.94 12.82 -1.49
C SER A 771 11.63 11.34 -1.22
N THR A 772 11.66 10.99 0.06
CA THR A 772 11.16 9.70 0.59
C THR A 772 9.67 9.74 0.91
N MET A 773 9.14 10.93 1.19
CA MET A 773 7.75 11.14 1.61
C MET A 773 6.82 11.43 0.44
N CYS A 774 7.38 11.83 -0.71
CA CYS A 774 6.59 12.11 -1.90
C CYS A 774 7.29 11.74 -3.21
N GLY A 775 6.48 11.45 -4.21
CA GLY A 775 6.92 11.20 -5.57
C GLY A 775 5.80 10.68 -6.46
N HIS A 776 6.18 10.21 -7.64
CA HIS A 776 5.24 9.67 -8.62
C HIS A 776 5.71 8.33 -9.16
N TYR A 777 4.79 7.38 -9.24
CA TYR A 777 5.07 6.04 -9.73
C TYR A 777 4.62 5.89 -11.18
N VAL A 778 5.52 5.36 -12.01
CA VAL A 778 5.22 4.89 -13.36
C VAL A 778 5.76 3.49 -13.53
N CYS A 779 5.23 2.73 -14.48
CA CYS A 779 5.80 1.44 -14.85
C CYS A 779 6.08 1.36 -16.35
N HIS A 780 7.15 0.63 -16.67
CA HIS A 780 7.53 0.29 -18.03
C HIS A 780 7.40 -1.22 -18.19
N ILE A 781 6.76 -1.65 -19.26
CA ILE A 781 6.47 -3.05 -19.53
C ILE A 781 6.84 -3.36 -20.99
N LYS A 782 7.61 -4.41 -21.19
CA LYS A 782 7.97 -4.95 -22.51
C LYS A 782 6.84 -5.84 -23.02
N LYS A 783 6.15 -5.40 -24.08
CA LYS A 783 5.07 -6.14 -24.77
C LYS A 783 5.44 -6.29 -26.24
N ASP A 784 5.39 -7.52 -26.77
CA ASP A 784 5.73 -7.80 -28.17
C ASP A 784 7.07 -7.20 -28.62
N GLN A 785 8.11 -7.30 -27.77
CA GLN A 785 9.45 -6.72 -27.95
C GLN A 785 9.51 -5.18 -27.95
N GLN A 786 8.39 -4.48 -27.71
CA GLN A 786 8.34 -3.03 -27.57
C GLN A 786 8.13 -2.63 -26.10
N TRP A 787 8.85 -1.62 -25.63
CA TRP A 787 8.62 -1.04 -24.31
C TRP A 787 7.44 -0.08 -24.32
N VAL A 788 6.61 -0.18 -23.29
CA VAL A 788 5.42 0.64 -23.10
C VAL A 788 5.49 1.29 -21.73
N ILE A 789 5.36 2.62 -21.67
CA ILE A 789 5.21 3.36 -20.43
C ILE A 789 3.73 3.48 -20.08
N PHE A 790 3.40 3.12 -18.84
CA PHE A 790 2.09 3.33 -18.24
C PHE A 790 2.25 4.37 -17.13
N ASN A 791 1.69 5.55 -17.39
CA ASN A 791 1.65 6.67 -16.46
C ASN A 791 0.18 7.05 -16.24
N ASP A 792 -0.45 6.41 -15.25
CA ASP A 792 -1.87 6.52 -14.98
C ASP A 792 -2.72 6.32 -16.26
N GLN A 793 -3.42 7.35 -16.75
CA GLN A 793 -4.26 7.28 -17.96
C GLN A 793 -3.44 7.28 -19.24
N LYS A 794 -2.21 7.77 -19.20
CA LYS A 794 -1.34 7.92 -20.35
C LYS A 794 -0.57 6.63 -20.60
N VAL A 795 -0.77 6.05 -21.78
CA VAL A 795 -0.08 4.82 -22.22
C VAL A 795 0.59 5.10 -23.55
N CYS A 796 1.91 5.00 -23.58
CA CYS A 796 2.70 5.36 -24.76
C CYS A 796 3.79 4.32 -25.05
N ALA A 797 4.21 4.25 -26.31
CA ALA A 797 5.42 3.53 -26.69
C ALA A 797 6.64 4.26 -26.10
N SER A 798 7.46 3.55 -25.33
CA SER A 798 8.72 4.06 -24.80
C SER A 798 9.86 3.70 -25.75
N GLU A 799 10.70 4.67 -26.09
CA GLU A 799 11.82 4.46 -27.03
C GLU A 799 13.12 4.15 -26.31
N LYS A 800 13.39 4.84 -25.20
CA LYS A 800 14.58 4.73 -24.36
C LYS A 800 14.15 4.56 -22.89
N PRO A 801 13.68 3.35 -22.52
CA PRO A 801 13.21 3.10 -21.17
C PRO A 801 14.32 3.37 -20.14
N PRO A 802 14.05 4.13 -19.06
CA PRO A 802 15.00 4.50 -18.02
C PRO A 802 15.26 3.32 -17.06
N LYS A 803 15.81 2.24 -17.60
CA LYS A 803 16.06 0.98 -16.88
C LYS A 803 17.03 1.16 -15.72
N ASP A 804 17.79 2.24 -15.66
CA ASP A 804 18.77 2.51 -14.62
C ASP A 804 18.19 3.24 -13.38
N LEU A 805 16.97 3.77 -13.49
CA LEU A 805 16.32 4.57 -12.45
C LEU A 805 15.14 3.85 -11.77
N GLY A 806 14.86 2.62 -12.18
CA GLY A 806 13.79 1.79 -11.61
C GLY A 806 13.97 1.52 -10.11
N TYR A 807 12.86 1.19 -9.45
CA TYR A 807 12.78 0.84 -8.04
C TYR A 807 12.49 -0.65 -7.85
N LEU A 808 11.47 -1.16 -8.54
CA LEU A 808 11.12 -2.57 -8.58
C LEU A 808 11.32 -3.11 -9.99
N TYR A 809 12.03 -4.22 -10.12
CA TYR A 809 12.29 -4.88 -11.40
C TYR A 809 11.64 -6.25 -11.41
N PHE A 810 11.05 -6.60 -12.54
CA PHE A 810 10.34 -7.85 -12.75
C PHE A 810 10.98 -8.60 -13.92
N TYR A 811 11.49 -9.78 -13.59
CA TYR A 811 12.21 -10.67 -14.46
C TYR A 811 11.37 -11.93 -14.70
N ARG A 812 11.27 -12.37 -15.95
CA ARG A 812 10.57 -13.61 -16.31
C ARG A 812 11.59 -14.69 -16.62
N ARG A 813 11.42 -15.89 -16.06
CA ARG A 813 12.30 -17.02 -16.30
C ARG A 813 12.25 -17.42 -17.77
N VAL A 814 13.42 -17.61 -18.38
CA VAL A 814 13.54 -18.07 -19.76
C VAL A 814 13.28 -19.57 -19.78
N ALA A 815 12.31 -20.01 -20.59
CA ALA A 815 12.11 -21.43 -20.84
C ALA A 815 13.27 -21.95 -21.70
N GLU A 816 13.84 -23.11 -21.34
CA GLU A 816 14.87 -23.78 -22.15
C GLU A 816 14.33 -24.27 -23.49
#